data_AF-A0A416MI67-F1
#
_entry.id   AF-A0A416MI67-F1
#
_cell.length_a   1.000
_cell.length_b   1.000
_cell.length_c   1.000
_cell.angle_alpha   90.00
_cell.angle_beta   90.00
_cell.angle_gamma   90.00
#
_symmetry.space_group_name_H-M   'P 1'
#
loop_
_entity.id
_entity.type
_entity.pdbx_description
1 polymer ?
#
loop_
_entity_poly.entity_id
_entity_poly.type
_entity_poly.pdbx_seq_one_letter_code
_entity_poly.pdbx_strand_id
1 'polypeptide(L)'
;MIENELRKLIGEAKMCLTDLRPYTTHVAQLALEDMIQQAEAAVNQDENDACGLLPFTTKREFGDWHWNKEDACQFAKKRYTMASVFFEPGKVYSTYGLEDALAWFKTQDLRKPLAASEINEKSYEKQACEFLSMAETCEYYEKICREFLNNITYGNSIGQCSNLAGEALSQALNQLTKIREENTDITAIAKALAACLNALWELRLSRVVCSESNLESGGNILLSAAQMEEIRHKIESDSLTKGQYEQIKALADIASLEQRKSAYSALFATRDDYEQLNREFVIETSAGNRPSFAVPKGTVSASFALRLPREDNERDDLGHIQVWNIGLKVSEGENIHLDIETANSLEVNERETAVCKVTLCNKTSDHEAVWIYDKAIAMRDDAIYTVMFDAKQDGKLKKGMQIELTFFDKEGNKLGTHEENFNRKAWLDVKKYNMYTQCDAICYWYTKDTAYAEKSKIEMLHFLDDFCQGAHHWLRYNERPEGSDAYGGVQGGRSLFTIAVAYSMIRDSGVWNKEEKDRFYGLVSYMLRYLADLRDRTLLTKERAQRGSSNWQTDMHIGSAAIMMAIPDFPNRKLWMYNSEAVLRAQLDYKLNADGSWPESPRYHFASLEHFSLYARLWERESGENWFISRNANMPGLIDMFRYPLYTQTPPYAYFNDCIATPPFGDHKLGNGTEFALYGLYCDQVAQYDRDIAQKMYATWCRAKKPVKGFWGESVTLENLMYSSTLQGRANAQASLDLKSCASFPNSGIYVFRDHFGTPQENYLAVMSSPKNIGHGHKDQGAFIYYYHCIPVIMDSGIEGYFEASTPWHICSYSHAVMQFEAPPHGPIEKTAGFINLSAGTYSLERGWNDGPDCSKVTQLCLNDTNDSCESISMEIKNPKGCGVQHRTITINHLAETVTVQDTVMDFSGQVLFNLPILAKSAVQNGNEIFADGYYGVKIKITIHSNAEFVVIESGRATPMAPGANDHTDLLYLRIKATAEDGVAITIAPYKEHSK
;
A
#
# COMPACT_ATOMS: atom_id res chain seq x y z
N MET A 1 13.91 -34.77 16.28
CA MET A 1 13.72 -35.44 14.97
C MET A 1 14.10 -34.51 13.83
N ILE A 2 13.60 -33.25 13.85
CA ILE A 2 13.88 -32.25 12.82
C ILE A 2 15.37 -31.90 12.63
N GLU A 3 16.17 -31.82 13.69
CA GLU A 3 17.60 -31.49 13.58
C GLU A 3 18.32 -32.49 12.66
N ASN A 4 18.04 -33.78 12.80
CA ASN A 4 18.64 -34.83 11.98
C ASN A 4 18.18 -34.74 10.52
N GLU A 5 16.92 -34.37 10.28
CA GLU A 5 16.42 -34.12 8.92
C GLU A 5 17.14 -32.92 8.30
N LEU A 6 17.31 -31.83 9.04
CA LEU A 6 18.00 -30.64 8.56
C LEU A 6 19.49 -30.93 8.29
N ARG A 7 20.18 -31.67 9.17
CA ARG A 7 21.56 -32.13 8.95
C ARG A 7 21.68 -32.96 7.66
N LYS A 8 20.73 -33.87 7.41
CA LYS A 8 20.69 -34.65 6.17
C LYS A 8 20.50 -33.74 4.96
N LEU A 9 19.57 -32.79 5.04
CA LEU A 9 19.28 -31.84 3.97
C LEU A 9 20.48 -30.91 3.67
N ILE A 10 21.22 -30.47 4.70
CA ILE A 10 22.49 -29.74 4.53
C ILE A 10 23.51 -30.58 3.75
N GLY A 11 23.64 -31.87 4.10
CA GLY A 11 24.52 -32.80 3.38
C GLY A 11 24.11 -32.95 1.91
N GLU A 12 22.82 -33.15 1.63
CA GLU A 12 22.28 -33.24 0.27
C GLU A 12 22.51 -31.94 -0.52
N ALA A 13 22.32 -30.78 0.10
CA ALA A 13 22.51 -29.48 -0.52
C ALA A 13 23.98 -29.23 -0.89
N LYS A 14 24.93 -29.55 0.01
CA LYS A 14 26.37 -29.42 -0.27
C LYS A 14 26.86 -30.37 -1.35
N MET A 15 26.35 -31.61 -1.36
CA MET A 15 26.63 -32.56 -2.44
C MET A 15 26.09 -32.05 -3.77
N CYS A 16 24.83 -31.62 -3.80
CA CYS A 16 24.20 -31.09 -5.01
C CYS A 16 24.92 -29.84 -5.53
N LEU A 17 25.34 -28.94 -4.64
CA LEU A 17 26.13 -27.75 -4.97
C LEU A 17 27.46 -28.14 -5.64
N THR A 18 28.14 -29.16 -5.11
CA THR A 18 29.41 -29.65 -5.67
C THR A 18 29.21 -30.30 -7.03
N ASP A 19 28.21 -31.18 -7.16
CA ASP A 19 27.93 -31.93 -8.39
C ASP A 19 27.48 -31.04 -9.55
N LEU A 20 26.69 -30.01 -9.26
CA LEU A 20 26.12 -29.10 -10.26
C LEU A 20 26.96 -27.84 -10.51
N ARG A 21 28.02 -27.60 -9.72
CA ARG A 21 28.87 -26.41 -9.82
C ARG A 21 29.33 -26.06 -11.25
N PRO A 22 29.75 -27.01 -12.10
CA PRO A 22 30.19 -26.69 -13.46
C PRO A 22 29.06 -26.29 -14.42
N TYR A 23 27.81 -26.53 -14.04
CA TYR A 23 26.62 -26.44 -14.89
C TYR A 23 25.59 -25.43 -14.38
N THR A 24 25.97 -24.62 -13.39
CA THR A 24 25.13 -23.61 -12.74
C THR A 24 25.89 -22.30 -12.67
N THR A 25 25.16 -21.19 -12.55
CA THR A 25 25.78 -19.86 -12.40
C THR A 25 26.31 -19.65 -10.98
N HIS A 26 27.28 -18.76 -10.82
CA HIS A 26 27.81 -18.39 -9.50
C HIS A 26 26.74 -17.79 -8.60
N VAL A 27 25.83 -16.99 -9.17
CA VAL A 27 24.72 -16.39 -8.41
C VAL A 27 23.74 -17.45 -7.90
N ALA A 28 23.44 -18.49 -8.70
CA ALA A 28 22.62 -19.61 -8.23
C ALA A 28 23.29 -20.38 -7.09
N GLN A 29 24.63 -20.53 -7.15
CA GLN A 29 25.42 -21.15 -6.09
C GLN A 29 25.35 -20.32 -4.79
N LEU A 30 25.55 -19.00 -4.88
CA LEU A 30 25.45 -18.08 -3.73
C LEU A 30 24.08 -18.14 -3.04
N ALA A 31 22.99 -18.20 -3.82
CA ALA A 31 21.64 -18.29 -3.26
C ALA A 31 21.40 -19.59 -2.47
N LEU A 32 21.96 -20.73 -2.91
CA LEU A 32 21.90 -21.97 -2.15
C LEU A 32 22.85 -21.95 -0.93
N GLU A 33 24.05 -21.41 -1.10
CA GLU A 33 25.04 -21.26 -0.01
C GLU A 33 24.48 -20.42 1.14
N ASP A 34 23.76 -19.33 0.86
CA ASP A 34 23.09 -18.51 1.88
C ASP A 34 22.14 -19.37 2.74
N MET A 35 21.30 -20.19 2.12
CA MET A 35 20.36 -21.06 2.85
C MET A 35 21.04 -22.21 3.58
N ILE A 36 22.15 -22.74 3.06
CA ILE A 36 23.00 -23.70 3.77
C ILE A 36 23.55 -23.06 5.04
N GLN A 37 24.07 -21.84 4.96
CA GLN A 37 24.61 -21.13 6.13
C GLN A 37 23.53 -20.88 7.20
N GLN A 38 22.32 -20.47 6.79
CA GLN A 38 21.21 -20.31 7.74
C GLN A 38 20.83 -21.63 8.43
N ALA A 39 20.80 -22.74 7.68
CA ALA A 39 20.53 -24.07 8.23
C ALA A 39 21.64 -24.57 9.15
N GLU A 40 22.91 -24.32 8.83
CA GLU A 40 24.03 -24.66 9.70
C GLU A 40 24.01 -23.86 11.00
N ALA A 41 23.66 -22.57 10.93
CA ALA A 41 23.50 -21.73 12.11
C ALA A 41 22.40 -22.29 13.03
N ALA A 42 21.23 -22.65 12.48
CA ALA A 42 20.14 -23.29 13.21
C ALA A 42 20.54 -24.57 13.94
N VAL A 43 21.32 -25.43 13.28
CA VAL A 43 21.75 -26.72 13.81
C VAL A 43 22.85 -26.59 14.88
N ASN A 44 23.69 -25.57 14.77
CA ASN A 44 24.80 -25.30 15.69
C ASN A 44 24.40 -24.45 16.90
N GLN A 45 23.14 -24.02 17.00
CA GLN A 45 22.61 -23.32 18.17
C GLN A 45 22.75 -24.16 19.44
N ASP A 46 23.21 -23.53 20.54
CA ASP A 46 23.20 -24.15 21.87
C ASP A 46 21.74 -24.35 22.31
N GLU A 47 21.43 -25.52 22.88
CA GLU A 47 20.10 -25.83 23.40
C GLU A 47 19.68 -24.87 24.53
N ASN A 48 20.64 -24.25 25.20
CA ASN A 48 20.40 -23.28 26.28
C ASN A 48 20.27 -21.83 25.79
N ASP A 49 20.50 -21.56 24.51
CA ASP A 49 20.46 -20.20 23.95
C ASP A 49 19.11 -19.97 23.25
N ALA A 50 18.10 -19.63 24.05
CA ALA A 50 16.72 -19.43 23.61
C ALA A 50 16.53 -18.30 22.57
N CYS A 51 17.54 -17.49 22.27
CA CYS A 51 17.46 -16.40 21.28
C CYS A 51 18.70 -16.25 20.37
N GLY A 52 19.77 -17.05 20.57
CA GLY A 52 21.11 -16.81 20.02
C GLY A 52 21.31 -16.66 18.51
N LEU A 53 20.30 -16.99 17.70
CA LEU A 53 20.33 -16.83 16.25
C LEU A 53 19.60 -15.59 15.73
N LEU A 54 18.70 -15.02 16.52
CA LEU A 54 17.92 -13.87 16.08
C LEU A 54 18.74 -12.59 16.32
N PRO A 55 18.89 -11.71 15.31
CA PRO A 55 19.60 -10.45 15.50
C PRO A 55 18.79 -9.42 16.31
N PHE A 56 17.60 -9.79 16.77
CA PHE A 56 16.63 -8.95 17.46
C PHE A 56 16.14 -9.57 18.78
N THR A 57 15.59 -8.75 19.67
CA THR A 57 15.00 -9.17 20.96
C THR A 57 13.62 -9.80 20.76
N THR A 58 13.02 -10.40 21.77
CA THR A 58 11.67 -11.02 21.69
C THR A 58 10.64 -10.33 22.59
N LYS A 59 10.89 -9.06 22.94
CA LYS A 59 10.14 -8.28 23.95
C LYS A 59 8.66 -8.03 23.61
N ARG A 60 8.29 -8.01 22.33
CA ARG A 60 6.91 -7.73 21.88
C ARG A 60 5.95 -8.87 22.09
N GLU A 61 6.45 -10.09 22.22
CA GLU A 61 5.62 -11.25 22.51
C GLU A 61 4.45 -11.46 21.52
N PHE A 62 4.64 -11.17 20.23
CA PHE A 62 3.64 -11.36 19.16
C PHE A 62 3.07 -12.78 18.98
N GLY A 63 3.31 -13.74 19.86
CA GLY A 63 2.83 -15.12 19.74
C GLY A 63 3.40 -15.99 20.85
N ASP A 64 3.43 -17.31 20.63
CA ASP A 64 4.16 -18.22 21.52
C ASP A 64 5.66 -18.15 21.21
N TRP A 65 6.41 -17.46 22.08
CA TRP A 65 7.85 -17.25 21.96
C TRP A 65 8.69 -18.32 22.65
N HIS A 66 8.16 -19.54 22.80
CA HIS A 66 9.01 -20.72 22.97
C HIS A 66 9.83 -20.93 21.68
N TRP A 67 10.93 -20.19 21.53
CA TRP A 67 11.89 -20.33 20.44
C TRP A 67 13.00 -21.28 20.86
N ASN A 68 12.81 -22.57 20.59
CA ASN A 68 13.80 -23.59 20.91
C ASN A 68 14.56 -24.02 19.63
N LYS A 69 15.53 -24.91 19.81
CA LYS A 69 16.34 -25.45 18.71
C LYS A 69 15.51 -26.16 17.64
N GLU A 70 14.41 -26.81 18.01
CA GLU A 70 13.51 -27.46 17.06
C GLU A 70 12.77 -26.42 16.19
N ASP A 71 12.28 -25.32 16.78
CA ASP A 71 11.70 -24.20 16.02
C ASP A 71 12.69 -23.58 15.05
N ALA A 72 13.93 -23.32 15.50
CA ALA A 72 14.99 -22.79 14.65
C ALA A 72 15.29 -23.73 13.47
N CYS A 73 15.37 -25.04 13.72
CA CYS A 73 15.57 -26.04 12.67
C CYS A 73 14.39 -26.09 11.69
N GLN A 74 13.14 -26.05 12.17
CA GLN A 74 11.97 -26.00 11.30
C GLN A 74 11.99 -24.74 10.42
N PHE A 75 12.22 -23.58 11.01
CA PHE A 75 12.25 -22.29 10.31
C PHE A 75 13.35 -22.20 9.24
N ALA A 76 14.52 -22.80 9.51
CA ALA A 76 15.61 -22.85 8.53
C ALA A 76 15.35 -23.87 7.41
N LYS A 77 14.67 -24.99 7.73
CA LYS A 77 14.23 -25.96 6.72
C LYS A 77 13.17 -25.33 5.80
N LYS A 78 12.13 -24.72 6.39
CA LYS A 78 10.96 -24.19 5.70
C LYS A 78 10.20 -23.16 6.56
N ARG A 79 9.89 -22.02 5.96
CA ARG A 79 9.15 -20.90 6.55
C ARG A 79 8.30 -20.22 5.49
N TYR A 80 7.40 -19.32 5.87
CA TYR A 80 6.66 -18.52 4.90
C TYR A 80 7.53 -17.46 4.24
N THR A 81 7.12 -16.98 3.07
CA THR A 81 7.75 -15.85 2.38
C THR A 81 6.73 -15.07 1.55
N MET A 82 6.99 -13.77 1.40
CA MET A 82 6.26 -12.86 0.50
C MET A 82 7.08 -12.48 -0.75
N ALA A 83 8.20 -13.16 -1.01
CA ALA A 83 8.96 -12.98 -2.23
C ALA A 83 8.18 -13.57 -3.43
N SER A 84 7.84 -12.72 -4.41
CA SER A 84 6.86 -13.01 -5.48
C SER A 84 7.14 -14.23 -6.36
N VAL A 85 8.40 -14.60 -6.54
CA VAL A 85 8.80 -15.67 -7.48
C VAL A 85 8.28 -17.07 -7.08
N PHE A 86 7.76 -17.21 -5.85
CA PHE A 86 7.19 -18.44 -5.32
C PHE A 86 5.65 -18.49 -5.35
N PHE A 87 4.98 -17.44 -5.80
CA PHE A 87 3.52 -17.39 -5.75
C PHE A 87 2.92 -18.32 -6.81
N GLU A 88 2.00 -19.17 -6.37
CA GLU A 88 1.02 -19.76 -7.27
C GLU A 88 0.04 -18.65 -7.71
N PRO A 89 -0.59 -18.75 -8.90
CA PRO A 89 -1.60 -17.80 -9.32
C PRO A 89 -2.69 -17.64 -8.26
N GLY A 90 -2.96 -16.40 -7.85
CA GLY A 90 -3.95 -16.08 -6.83
C GLY A 90 -3.48 -16.19 -5.37
N LYS A 91 -2.23 -16.57 -5.11
CA LYS A 91 -1.63 -16.53 -3.76
C LYS A 91 -0.72 -15.32 -3.58
N VAL A 92 -0.66 -14.80 -2.35
CA VAL A 92 0.17 -13.65 -1.95
C VAL A 92 1.30 -14.03 -0.98
N TYR A 93 1.45 -15.32 -0.72
CA TYR A 93 2.50 -15.90 0.10
C TYR A 93 2.87 -17.29 -0.46
N SER A 94 4.04 -17.77 -0.07
CA SER A 94 4.49 -19.14 -0.34
C SER A 94 5.42 -19.61 0.79
N THR A 95 6.19 -20.66 0.55
CA THR A 95 7.24 -21.10 1.46
C THR A 95 8.64 -20.90 0.88
N TYR A 96 9.60 -20.72 1.78
CA TYR A 96 11.02 -20.73 1.46
C TYR A 96 11.85 -21.32 2.61
N GLY A 97 13.11 -21.65 2.36
CA GLY A 97 14.01 -22.31 3.30
C GLY A 97 15.00 -23.19 2.56
N LEU A 98 15.83 -23.95 3.27
CA LEU A 98 16.81 -24.82 2.62
C LEU A 98 16.15 -25.88 1.71
N GLU A 99 14.98 -26.39 2.08
CA GLU A 99 14.26 -27.39 1.28
C GLU A 99 13.85 -26.81 -0.08
N ASP A 100 13.15 -25.67 -0.05
CA ASP A 100 12.66 -24.99 -1.24
C ASP A 100 13.82 -24.43 -2.09
N ALA A 101 14.89 -23.93 -1.46
CA ALA A 101 16.09 -23.46 -2.14
C ALA A 101 16.86 -24.58 -2.84
N LEU A 102 16.98 -25.75 -2.23
CA LEU A 102 17.60 -26.92 -2.85
C LEU A 102 16.77 -27.42 -4.04
N ALA A 103 15.44 -27.47 -3.90
CA ALA A 103 14.54 -27.84 -4.97
C ALA A 103 14.70 -26.89 -6.17
N TRP A 104 14.71 -25.58 -5.93
CA TRP A 104 14.96 -24.56 -6.95
C TRP A 104 16.36 -24.68 -7.57
N PHE A 105 17.42 -24.86 -6.78
CA PHE A 105 18.79 -24.94 -7.31
C PHE A 105 18.96 -26.11 -8.29
N LYS A 106 18.29 -27.24 -8.04
CA LYS A 106 18.27 -28.40 -8.97
C LYS A 106 17.64 -28.09 -10.34
N THR A 107 16.80 -27.05 -10.43
CA THR A 107 16.23 -26.60 -11.71
C THR A 107 17.17 -25.65 -12.46
N GLN A 108 18.24 -25.17 -11.82
CA GLN A 108 19.23 -24.28 -12.45
C GLN A 108 20.33 -25.05 -13.21
N ASP A 109 20.24 -26.38 -13.28
CA ASP A 109 21.15 -27.24 -14.03
C ASP A 109 21.01 -27.01 -15.55
N LEU A 110 21.97 -26.31 -16.15
CA LEU A 110 21.97 -25.90 -17.56
C LEU A 110 22.14 -27.06 -18.56
N ARG A 111 22.26 -28.30 -18.09
CA ARG A 111 22.14 -29.49 -18.94
C ARG A 111 20.69 -29.81 -19.31
N LYS A 112 19.74 -29.23 -18.56
CA LYS A 112 18.31 -29.37 -18.80
C LYS A 112 17.81 -28.15 -19.57
N PRO A 113 16.85 -28.34 -20.48
CA PRO A 113 16.24 -27.22 -21.17
C PRO A 113 15.45 -26.32 -20.23
N LEU A 114 15.35 -25.04 -20.59
CA LEU A 114 14.54 -24.07 -19.89
C LEU A 114 13.05 -24.39 -20.06
N ALA A 115 12.28 -24.32 -18.98
CA ALA A 115 10.83 -24.48 -19.03
C ALA A 115 10.20 -23.30 -19.79
N ALA A 116 9.28 -23.57 -20.71
CA ALA A 116 8.62 -22.53 -21.51
C ALA A 116 7.80 -21.57 -20.62
N SER A 117 7.39 -22.02 -19.44
CA SER A 117 6.68 -21.24 -18.41
C SER A 117 7.53 -20.15 -17.74
N GLU A 118 8.86 -20.25 -17.85
CA GLU A 118 9.80 -19.21 -17.38
C GLU A 118 9.95 -18.06 -18.39
N ILE A 119 9.40 -18.20 -19.61
CA ILE A 119 9.53 -17.22 -20.69
C ILE A 119 8.18 -16.59 -21.07
N ASN A 120 7.07 -17.34 -20.99
CA ASN A 120 5.73 -16.91 -21.41
C ASN A 120 4.68 -17.24 -20.34
N GLU A 121 3.76 -16.34 -20.03
CA GLU A 121 2.64 -16.54 -19.10
C GLU A 121 1.56 -17.48 -19.67
N LYS A 122 1.31 -17.46 -20.98
CA LYS A 122 0.28 -18.31 -21.62
C LYS A 122 0.58 -19.82 -21.55
N SER A 123 1.85 -20.20 -21.33
CA SER A 123 2.26 -21.59 -21.12
C SER A 123 2.10 -22.04 -19.67
N TYR A 124 2.07 -21.11 -18.71
CA TYR A 124 1.83 -21.40 -17.29
C TYR A 124 0.36 -21.74 -17.02
N GLU A 125 -0.59 -21.00 -17.61
CA GLU A 125 -2.04 -21.25 -17.46
C GLU A 125 -2.49 -22.61 -17.98
N LYS A 126 -1.77 -23.17 -18.97
CA LYS A 126 -2.08 -24.49 -19.53
C LYS A 126 -1.54 -25.66 -18.70
N GLN A 127 -0.80 -25.40 -17.62
CA GLN A 127 -0.06 -26.42 -16.84
C GLN A 127 0.77 -27.38 -17.73
N ALA A 128 1.09 -26.97 -18.95
CA ALA A 128 1.81 -27.82 -19.88
C ALA A 128 3.29 -27.75 -19.49
N CYS A 129 3.87 -28.89 -19.13
CA CYS A 129 5.31 -29.07 -18.94
C CYS A 129 6.05 -29.01 -20.30
N GLU A 130 5.86 -27.92 -21.04
CA GLU A 130 6.59 -27.65 -22.27
C GLU A 130 7.96 -27.11 -21.89
N PHE A 131 9.00 -27.77 -22.40
CA PHE A 131 10.37 -27.33 -22.28
C PHE A 131 10.84 -26.88 -23.66
N LEU A 132 11.65 -25.83 -23.69
CA LEU A 132 12.40 -25.49 -24.89
C LEU A 132 13.31 -26.65 -25.30
N SER A 133 13.78 -26.65 -26.54
CA SER A 133 14.99 -27.41 -26.88
C SER A 133 16.22 -26.79 -26.22
N MET A 134 17.31 -27.55 -26.13
CA MET A 134 18.60 -27.00 -25.68
C MET A 134 19.12 -25.89 -26.60
N ALA A 135 18.81 -25.96 -27.91
CA ALA A 135 19.17 -24.92 -28.87
C ALA A 135 18.46 -23.60 -28.54
N GLU A 136 17.13 -23.64 -28.39
CA GLU A 136 16.31 -22.47 -28.03
C GLU A 136 16.70 -21.92 -26.64
N THR A 137 17.03 -22.79 -25.68
CA THR A 137 17.54 -22.39 -24.36
C THR A 137 18.85 -21.60 -24.49
N CYS A 138 19.79 -22.06 -25.31
CA CYS A 138 21.03 -21.33 -25.56
C CYS A 138 20.77 -20.01 -26.29
N GLU A 139 19.90 -20.00 -27.31
CA GLU A 139 19.52 -18.78 -28.04
C GLU A 139 18.92 -17.71 -27.12
N TYR A 140 18.07 -18.12 -26.17
CA TYR A 140 17.51 -17.23 -25.17
C TYR A 140 18.59 -16.52 -24.35
N TYR A 141 19.53 -17.28 -23.76
CA TYR A 141 20.59 -16.70 -22.95
C TYR A 141 21.63 -15.94 -23.78
N GLU A 142 21.97 -16.41 -24.98
CA GLU A 142 22.82 -15.67 -25.92
C GLU A 142 22.21 -14.31 -26.26
N LYS A 143 20.89 -14.26 -26.47
CA LYS A 143 20.17 -13.01 -26.70
C LYS A 143 20.32 -12.05 -25.51
N ILE A 144 20.12 -12.52 -24.27
CA ILE A 144 20.32 -11.70 -23.06
C ILE A 144 21.75 -11.13 -23.02
N CYS A 145 22.76 -11.97 -23.25
CA CYS A 145 24.16 -11.53 -23.22
C CYS A 145 24.47 -10.49 -24.31
N ARG A 146 23.98 -10.70 -25.53
CA ARG A 146 24.17 -9.77 -26.66
C ARG A 146 23.44 -8.46 -26.46
N GLU A 147 22.19 -8.51 -25.97
CA GLU A 147 21.42 -7.30 -25.64
C GLU A 147 22.11 -6.49 -24.55
N PHE A 148 22.65 -7.14 -23.52
CA PHE A 148 23.39 -6.43 -22.48
C PHE A 148 24.66 -5.76 -23.02
N LEU A 149 25.47 -6.47 -23.84
CA LEU A 149 26.65 -5.89 -24.49
C LEU A 149 26.33 -4.68 -25.37
N ASN A 150 25.20 -4.71 -26.08
CA ASN A 150 24.79 -3.63 -26.98
C ASN A 150 24.26 -2.40 -26.23
N ASN A 151 23.80 -2.55 -24.99
CA ASN A 151 23.12 -1.50 -24.23
C ASN A 151 24.01 -0.84 -23.16
N ILE A 152 25.28 -1.24 -23.04
CA ILE A 152 26.21 -0.65 -22.08
C ILE A 152 27.18 0.32 -22.74
N THR A 153 27.76 1.19 -21.92
CA THR A 153 28.90 2.03 -22.31
C THR A 153 30.12 1.63 -21.48
N TYR A 154 31.30 1.65 -22.09
CA TYR A 154 32.54 1.26 -21.41
C TYR A 154 33.29 2.49 -20.88
N GLY A 155 33.90 2.35 -19.72
CA GLY A 155 34.72 3.40 -19.10
C GLY A 155 34.68 3.36 -17.58
N ASN A 156 35.07 4.47 -16.96
CA ASN A 156 35.24 4.60 -15.50
C ASN A 156 34.28 5.60 -14.86
N SER A 157 33.33 6.14 -15.62
CA SER A 157 32.31 7.07 -15.12
C SER A 157 31.09 6.29 -14.60
N ILE A 158 30.28 6.91 -13.75
CA ILE A 158 29.03 6.32 -13.23
C ILE A 158 28.19 5.77 -14.40
N GLY A 159 27.71 4.54 -14.24
CA GLY A 159 26.91 3.82 -15.23
C GLY A 159 27.72 3.06 -16.29
N GLN A 160 29.01 3.35 -16.43
CA GLN A 160 29.89 2.65 -17.37
C GLN A 160 30.37 1.31 -16.80
N CYS A 161 30.63 0.35 -17.68
CA CYS A 161 31.15 -0.97 -17.34
C CYS A 161 32.61 -1.14 -17.78
N SER A 162 33.30 -2.16 -17.24
CA SER A 162 34.68 -2.48 -17.61
C SER A 162 34.77 -3.04 -19.03
N ASN A 163 35.66 -2.46 -19.84
CA ASN A 163 35.96 -2.98 -21.18
C ASN A 163 36.53 -4.42 -21.12
N LEU A 164 37.38 -4.71 -20.13
CA LEU A 164 37.93 -6.04 -19.91
C LEU A 164 36.83 -7.08 -19.63
N ALA A 165 35.84 -6.73 -18.81
CA ALA A 165 34.71 -7.62 -18.54
C ALA A 165 33.82 -7.80 -19.80
N GLY A 166 33.68 -6.76 -20.63
CA GLY A 166 32.94 -6.82 -21.89
C GLY A 166 33.60 -7.74 -22.92
N GLU A 167 34.93 -7.65 -23.03
CA GLU A 167 35.75 -8.55 -23.84
C GLU A 167 35.64 -9.99 -23.34
N ALA A 168 35.69 -10.21 -22.02
CA ALA A 168 35.54 -11.54 -21.43
C ALA A 168 34.16 -12.17 -21.75
N LEU A 169 33.07 -11.41 -21.64
CA LEU A 169 31.74 -11.89 -22.05
C LEU A 169 31.68 -12.18 -23.56
N SER A 170 32.25 -11.31 -24.39
CA SER A 170 32.29 -11.50 -25.85
C SER A 170 33.08 -12.76 -26.24
N GLN A 171 34.19 -13.04 -25.56
CA GLN A 171 34.97 -14.26 -25.74
C GLN A 171 34.18 -15.51 -25.30
N ALA A 172 33.52 -15.45 -24.14
CA ALA A 172 32.71 -16.55 -23.65
C ALA A 172 31.51 -16.85 -24.57
N LEU A 173 30.87 -15.82 -25.13
CA LEU A 173 29.84 -15.94 -26.17
C LEU A 173 30.36 -16.66 -27.42
N ASN A 174 31.51 -16.23 -27.95
CA ASN A 174 32.11 -16.85 -29.13
C ASN A 174 32.48 -18.32 -28.88
N GLN A 175 33.01 -18.62 -27.69
CA GLN A 175 33.33 -19.99 -27.30
C GLN A 175 32.07 -20.86 -27.18
N LEU A 176 30.99 -20.34 -26.60
CA LEU A 176 29.69 -21.03 -26.54
C LEU A 176 29.17 -21.34 -27.95
N THR A 177 29.16 -20.35 -28.84
CA THR A 177 28.71 -20.54 -30.23
C THR A 177 29.54 -21.61 -30.94
N LYS A 178 30.87 -21.55 -30.82
CA LYS A 178 31.78 -22.55 -31.41
C LYS A 178 31.50 -23.96 -30.88
N ILE A 179 31.37 -24.14 -29.57
CA ILE A 179 31.10 -25.44 -28.95
C ILE A 179 29.73 -25.98 -29.41
N ARG A 180 28.72 -25.12 -29.55
CA ARG A 180 27.39 -25.52 -30.02
C ARG A 180 27.39 -25.97 -31.49
N GLU A 181 28.20 -25.34 -32.34
CA GLU A 181 28.32 -25.69 -33.76
C GLU A 181 29.17 -26.95 -33.99
N GLU A 182 30.20 -27.17 -33.17
CA GLU A 182 31.17 -28.24 -33.33
C GLU A 182 30.86 -29.51 -32.51
N ASN A 183 29.97 -29.45 -31.52
CA ASN A 183 29.73 -30.53 -30.55
C ASN A 183 28.23 -30.71 -30.23
N THR A 184 27.79 -31.97 -30.10
CA THR A 184 26.44 -32.34 -29.64
C THR A 184 26.39 -32.72 -28.15
N ASP A 185 27.53 -32.70 -27.44
CA ASP A 185 27.61 -32.96 -26.01
C ASP A 185 27.01 -31.81 -25.20
N ILE A 186 25.80 -32.05 -24.69
CA ILE A 186 25.05 -31.17 -23.80
C ILE A 186 25.88 -30.76 -22.58
N THR A 187 26.77 -31.62 -22.10
CA THR A 187 27.62 -31.34 -20.92
C THR A 187 28.65 -30.25 -21.22
N ALA A 188 29.28 -30.29 -22.39
CA ALA A 188 30.22 -29.27 -22.84
C ALA A 188 29.51 -27.93 -23.10
N ILE A 189 28.34 -27.98 -23.74
CA ILE A 189 27.49 -26.80 -24.00
C ILE A 189 27.07 -26.15 -22.68
N ALA A 190 26.57 -26.92 -21.70
CA ALA A 190 26.13 -26.40 -20.41
C ALA A 190 27.26 -25.71 -19.62
N LYS A 191 28.49 -26.24 -19.66
CA LYS A 191 29.67 -25.60 -19.04
C LYS A 191 30.01 -24.28 -19.71
N ALA A 192 30.00 -24.24 -21.04
CA ALA A 192 30.27 -23.03 -21.79
C ALA A 192 29.19 -21.96 -21.54
N LEU A 193 27.93 -22.39 -21.46
CA LEU A 193 26.80 -21.51 -21.14
C LEU A 193 26.91 -20.96 -19.71
N ALA A 194 27.23 -21.80 -18.71
CA ALA A 194 27.48 -21.35 -17.34
C ALA A 194 28.60 -20.31 -17.29
N ALA A 195 29.72 -20.55 -17.99
CA ALA A 195 30.83 -19.60 -18.07
C ALA A 195 30.42 -18.27 -18.73
N CYS A 196 29.62 -18.32 -19.80
CA CYS A 196 29.07 -17.14 -20.47
C CYS A 196 28.17 -16.32 -19.53
N LEU A 197 27.24 -16.96 -18.82
CA LEU A 197 26.35 -16.29 -17.87
C LEU A 197 27.10 -15.74 -16.64
N ASN A 198 28.16 -16.40 -16.20
CA ASN A 198 29.04 -15.87 -15.17
C ASN A 198 29.81 -14.63 -15.66
N ALA A 199 30.32 -14.64 -16.90
CA ALA A 199 30.96 -13.46 -17.49
C ALA A 199 29.98 -12.27 -17.66
N LEU A 200 28.70 -12.55 -17.94
CA LEU A 200 27.65 -11.53 -17.93
C LEU A 200 27.48 -10.90 -16.55
N TRP A 201 27.53 -11.71 -15.49
CA TRP A 201 27.49 -11.22 -14.12
C TRP A 201 28.71 -10.39 -13.75
N GLU A 202 29.92 -10.82 -14.09
CA GLU A 202 31.14 -10.04 -13.87
C GLU A 202 31.05 -8.67 -14.58
N LEU A 203 30.52 -8.65 -15.80
CA LEU A 203 30.30 -7.40 -16.51
C LEU A 203 29.28 -6.49 -15.82
N ARG A 204 28.17 -7.03 -15.29
CA ARG A 204 27.21 -6.27 -14.48
C ARG A 204 27.85 -5.72 -13.21
N LEU A 205 28.59 -6.55 -12.48
CA LEU A 205 29.29 -6.16 -11.25
C LEU A 205 30.37 -5.11 -11.51
N SER A 206 30.94 -5.08 -12.71
CA SER A 206 31.92 -4.06 -13.12
C SER A 206 31.32 -2.67 -13.35
N ARG A 207 29.99 -2.52 -13.33
CA ARG A 207 29.35 -1.20 -13.46
C ARG A 207 29.82 -0.29 -12.32
N VAL A 208 30.35 0.86 -12.69
CA VAL A 208 30.69 1.92 -11.74
C VAL A 208 29.40 2.52 -11.22
N VAL A 209 29.20 2.43 -9.90
CA VAL A 209 28.02 2.98 -9.23
C VAL A 209 28.43 4.05 -8.22
N CYS A 210 27.57 5.04 -8.01
CA CYS A 210 27.89 6.21 -7.18
C CYS A 210 28.28 5.82 -5.75
N SER A 211 27.59 4.83 -5.17
CA SER A 211 27.88 4.30 -3.83
C SER A 211 29.31 3.74 -3.66
N GLU A 212 30.03 3.41 -4.73
CA GLU A 212 31.41 2.89 -4.69
C GLU A 212 32.47 3.96 -4.94
N SER A 213 32.12 5.03 -5.65
CA SER A 213 33.07 6.08 -6.04
C SER A 213 33.41 7.07 -4.91
N ASN A 214 33.21 6.68 -3.64
CA ASN A 214 33.07 7.55 -2.46
C ASN A 214 31.96 8.59 -2.67
N LEU A 215 30.86 8.51 -1.89
CA LEU A 215 29.89 9.60 -1.89
C LEU A 215 30.61 10.92 -1.57
N GLU A 216 30.29 11.95 -2.34
CA GLU A 216 30.81 13.30 -2.10
C GLU A 216 30.58 13.69 -0.64
N SER A 217 31.64 14.12 0.04
CA SER A 217 31.53 14.59 1.42
C SER A 217 30.46 15.69 1.52
N GLY A 218 29.44 15.47 2.35
CA GLY A 218 28.32 16.39 2.52
C GLY A 218 27.07 16.09 1.69
N GLY A 219 27.14 15.12 0.75
CA GLY A 219 25.99 14.55 0.05
C GLY A 219 25.40 13.32 0.75
N ASN A 220 24.42 12.68 0.12
CA ASN A 220 23.83 11.41 0.56
C ASN A 220 23.45 10.54 -0.66
N ILE A 221 22.75 9.41 -0.42
CA ILE A 221 22.35 8.52 -1.52
C ILE A 221 21.33 9.14 -2.48
N LEU A 222 20.49 10.08 -2.03
CA LEU A 222 19.50 10.79 -2.83
C LEU A 222 20.03 12.05 -3.51
N LEU A 223 20.91 12.79 -2.82
CA LEU A 223 21.32 14.15 -3.21
C LEU A 223 22.84 14.32 -3.23
N SER A 224 23.33 15.07 -4.21
CA SER A 224 24.74 15.51 -4.28
C SER A 224 25.09 16.47 -3.15
N ALA A 225 26.38 16.67 -2.90
CA ALA A 225 26.82 17.66 -1.91
C ALA A 225 26.35 19.07 -2.30
N ALA A 226 26.34 19.39 -3.60
CA ALA A 226 25.84 20.67 -4.12
C ALA A 226 24.34 20.86 -3.88
N GLN A 227 23.52 19.81 -4.08
CA GLN A 227 22.08 19.86 -3.80
C GLN A 227 21.79 20.00 -2.31
N MET A 228 22.55 19.31 -1.46
CA MET A 228 22.44 19.48 0.00
C MET A 228 22.79 20.92 0.42
N GLU A 229 23.81 21.52 -0.17
CA GLU A 229 24.16 22.92 0.12
C GLU A 229 23.10 23.91 -0.38
N GLU A 230 22.47 23.64 -1.53
CA GLU A 230 21.30 24.41 -1.99
C GLU A 230 20.17 24.36 -0.96
N ILE A 231 19.89 23.18 -0.38
CA ILE A 231 18.90 23.05 0.71
C ILE A 231 19.30 23.89 1.92
N ARG A 232 20.58 23.87 2.33
CA ARG A 232 21.07 24.69 3.45
C ARG A 232 20.79 26.17 3.21
N HIS A 233 21.06 26.67 2.02
CA HIS A 233 20.72 28.04 1.65
C HIS A 233 19.21 28.30 1.61
N LYS A 234 18.38 27.35 1.14
CA LYS A 234 16.92 27.48 1.15
C LYS A 234 16.35 27.54 2.57
N ILE A 235 16.89 26.80 3.53
CA ILE A 235 16.47 26.88 4.94
C ILE A 235 16.63 28.32 5.48
N GLU A 236 17.64 29.06 5.01
CA GLU A 236 17.90 30.43 5.42
C GLU A 236 17.08 31.47 4.65
N SER A 237 16.73 31.19 3.39
CA SER A 237 16.22 32.18 2.43
C SER A 237 14.77 31.98 1.97
N ASP A 238 14.24 30.76 2.07
CA ASP A 238 12.88 30.39 1.62
C ASP A 238 11.99 30.04 2.83
N SER A 239 10.87 30.76 2.98
CA SER A 239 10.02 30.64 4.17
C SER A 239 9.33 29.27 4.31
N LEU A 240 9.00 28.62 3.19
CA LEU A 240 8.40 27.28 3.20
C LEU A 240 9.42 26.27 3.72
N THR A 241 10.61 26.24 3.12
CA THR A 241 11.70 25.33 3.48
C THR A 241 12.15 25.55 4.92
N LYS A 242 12.26 26.82 5.35
CA LYS A 242 12.55 27.18 6.73
C LYS A 242 11.50 26.60 7.70
N GLY A 243 10.22 26.80 7.42
CA GLY A 243 9.14 26.27 8.25
C GLY A 243 9.14 24.75 8.34
N GLN A 244 9.47 24.05 7.25
CA GLN A 244 9.63 22.59 7.26
C GLN A 244 10.82 22.15 8.12
N TYR A 245 11.97 22.83 8.02
CA TYR A 245 13.13 22.54 8.86
C TYR A 245 12.85 22.82 10.35
N GLU A 246 12.13 23.89 10.68
CA GLU A 246 11.73 24.20 12.07
C GLU A 246 10.85 23.09 12.66
N GLN A 247 9.93 22.51 11.87
CA GLN A 247 9.14 21.34 12.29
C GLN A 247 10.01 20.09 12.48
N ILE A 248 10.93 19.83 11.55
CA ILE A 248 11.91 18.73 11.67
C ILE A 248 12.72 18.87 12.96
N LYS A 249 13.23 20.08 13.24
CA LYS A 249 13.99 20.35 14.45
C LYS A 249 13.14 20.19 15.71
N ALA A 250 11.90 20.67 15.71
CA ALA A 250 10.99 20.49 16.84
C ALA A 250 10.75 19.00 17.13
N LEU A 251 10.55 18.18 16.09
CA LEU A 251 10.38 16.73 16.23
C LEU A 251 11.65 16.04 16.75
N ALA A 252 12.82 16.43 16.25
CA ALA A 252 14.11 15.94 16.72
C ALA A 252 14.34 16.29 18.21
N ASP A 253 13.91 17.46 18.65
CA ASP A 253 14.13 17.96 20.02
C ASP A 253 13.13 17.41 21.06
N ILE A 254 12.11 16.63 20.66
CA ILE A 254 11.12 16.03 21.58
C ILE A 254 11.78 15.17 22.65
N ALA A 255 12.85 14.45 22.30
CA ALA A 255 13.55 13.55 23.21
C ALA A 255 15.04 13.88 23.28
N SER A 256 15.57 13.91 24.50
CA SER A 256 17.00 14.00 24.77
C SER A 256 17.71 12.69 24.43
N LEU A 257 19.02 12.78 24.20
CA LEU A 257 19.85 11.60 23.96
C LEU A 257 19.80 10.60 25.13
N GLU A 258 19.79 11.07 26.37
CA GLU A 258 19.74 10.20 27.55
C GLU A 258 18.41 9.44 27.66
N GLN A 259 17.28 10.07 27.30
CA GLN A 259 16.00 9.38 27.21
C GLN A 259 16.03 8.26 26.14
N ARG A 260 16.68 8.50 24.99
CA ARG A 260 16.83 7.47 23.94
C ARG A 260 17.73 6.32 24.37
N LYS A 261 18.83 6.61 25.07
CA LYS A 261 19.69 5.58 25.66
C LYS A 261 18.96 4.74 26.72
N SER A 262 18.14 5.38 27.57
CA SER A 262 17.31 4.65 28.55
C SER A 262 16.33 3.71 27.85
N ALA A 263 15.56 4.23 26.88
CA ALA A 263 14.61 3.43 26.10
C ALA A 263 15.27 2.26 25.35
N TYR A 264 16.46 2.48 24.78
CA TYR A 264 17.20 1.43 24.10
C TYR A 264 17.76 0.38 25.05
N SER A 265 18.22 0.77 26.24
CA SER A 265 18.71 -0.15 27.26
C SER A 265 17.60 -1.07 27.78
N ALA A 266 16.36 -0.56 27.84
CA ALA A 266 15.19 -1.36 28.25
C ALA A 266 14.93 -2.58 27.35
N LEU A 267 15.30 -2.53 26.07
CA LEU A 267 15.20 -3.69 25.16
C LEU A 267 15.99 -4.90 25.65
N PHE A 268 17.15 -4.67 26.28
CA PHE A 268 18.10 -5.71 26.66
C PHE A 268 18.01 -6.12 28.13
N ALA A 269 17.07 -5.52 28.89
CA ALA A 269 16.83 -5.91 30.27
C ALA A 269 16.35 -7.37 30.35
N THR A 270 16.84 -8.14 31.32
CA THR A 270 16.47 -9.56 31.48
C THR A 270 15.01 -9.78 31.87
N ARG A 271 14.38 -8.78 32.48
CA ARG A 271 12.95 -8.71 32.79
C ARG A 271 12.44 -7.29 32.57
N ASP A 272 11.16 -7.17 32.26
CA ASP A 272 10.50 -5.87 32.15
C ASP A 272 10.11 -5.39 33.54
N ASP A 273 10.70 -4.29 33.99
CA ASP A 273 10.27 -3.57 35.19
C ASP A 273 9.19 -2.58 34.78
N TYR A 274 7.93 -3.03 34.84
CA TYR A 274 6.80 -2.21 34.41
C TYR A 274 6.59 -0.98 35.28
N GLU A 275 6.98 -1.01 36.56
CA GLU A 275 6.94 0.19 37.37
C GLU A 275 7.92 1.24 36.86
N GLN A 276 9.16 0.85 36.54
CA GLN A 276 10.15 1.74 35.94
C GLN A 276 9.69 2.24 34.57
N LEU A 277 9.27 1.33 33.70
CA LEU A 277 8.82 1.64 32.35
C LEU A 277 7.64 2.60 32.36
N ASN A 278 6.67 2.40 33.25
CA ASN A 278 5.50 3.28 33.39
C ASN A 278 5.84 4.65 34.03
N ARG A 279 6.92 4.75 34.80
CA ARG A 279 7.43 6.04 35.30
C ARG A 279 8.18 6.83 34.23
N GLU A 280 8.91 6.14 33.37
CA GLU A 280 9.78 6.76 32.37
C GLU A 280 9.10 7.01 31.02
N PHE A 281 8.10 6.20 30.67
CA PHE A 281 7.47 6.19 29.36
C PHE A 281 5.94 6.07 29.44
N VAL A 282 5.27 6.70 28.47
CA VAL A 282 3.85 6.45 28.22
C VAL A 282 3.73 5.21 27.35
N ILE A 283 3.19 4.14 27.93
CA ILE A 283 3.04 2.83 27.28
C ILE A 283 1.56 2.52 27.17
N GLU A 284 0.96 2.94 26.07
CA GLU A 284 -0.45 2.74 25.77
C GLU A 284 -0.57 2.16 24.36
N THR A 285 -1.67 1.45 24.07
CA THR A 285 -1.86 0.83 22.77
C THR A 285 -3.31 0.96 22.33
N SER A 286 -3.52 1.57 21.17
CA SER A 286 -4.83 1.44 20.52
C SER A 286 -5.06 -0.02 20.17
N ALA A 287 -6.20 -0.58 20.58
CA ALA A 287 -6.56 -1.94 20.23
C ALA A 287 -6.88 -2.06 18.72
N GLY A 288 -7.06 -0.91 18.05
CA GLY A 288 -7.49 -0.84 16.67
C GLY A 288 -8.92 -1.32 16.51
N ASN A 289 -9.35 -1.42 15.25
CA ASN A 289 -10.62 -2.03 14.92
C ASN A 289 -10.52 -3.56 15.11
N ARG A 290 -11.53 -4.13 15.76
CA ARG A 290 -11.65 -5.58 16.02
C ARG A 290 -12.28 -6.31 14.82
N PRO A 291 -12.30 -7.66 14.77
CA PRO A 291 -13.03 -8.36 13.72
C PRO A 291 -14.47 -7.86 13.59
N SER A 292 -14.91 -7.62 12.36
CA SER A 292 -16.30 -7.24 12.10
C SER A 292 -17.21 -8.45 12.28
N PHE A 293 -18.41 -8.26 12.81
CA PHE A 293 -19.39 -9.31 13.07
C PHE A 293 -20.81 -8.89 12.68
N ALA A 294 -21.61 -9.87 12.27
CA ALA A 294 -23.04 -9.72 12.07
C ALA A 294 -23.81 -10.08 13.35
N VAL A 295 -24.99 -9.50 13.53
CA VAL A 295 -25.88 -9.83 14.65
C VAL A 295 -27.00 -10.80 14.22
N PRO A 296 -27.59 -11.58 15.14
CA PRO A 296 -28.72 -12.45 14.83
C PRO A 296 -29.93 -11.67 14.29
N LYS A 297 -30.70 -12.30 13.40
CA LYS A 297 -31.96 -11.73 12.87
C LYS A 297 -32.94 -11.42 13.99
N GLY A 298 -33.60 -10.27 13.94
CA GLY A 298 -34.54 -9.78 14.95
C GLY A 298 -33.89 -8.99 16.09
N THR A 299 -32.56 -8.84 16.10
CA THR A 299 -31.85 -8.03 17.10
C THR A 299 -32.28 -6.57 17.02
N VAL A 300 -32.63 -5.99 18.17
CA VAL A 300 -32.89 -4.54 18.33
C VAL A 300 -32.01 -3.90 19.40
N SER A 301 -31.42 -4.71 20.28
CA SER A 301 -30.49 -4.21 21.29
C SER A 301 -29.44 -5.24 21.71
N ALA A 302 -28.39 -4.76 22.38
CA ALA A 302 -27.39 -5.60 23.02
C ALA A 302 -26.94 -5.07 24.39
N SER A 303 -26.40 -5.95 25.22
CA SER A 303 -25.60 -5.60 26.40
C SER A 303 -24.12 -5.80 26.09
N PHE A 304 -23.24 -5.01 26.70
CA PHE A 304 -21.79 -5.10 26.52
C PHE A 304 -21.08 -5.31 27.86
N ALA A 305 -20.10 -6.22 27.89
CA ALA A 305 -19.28 -6.46 29.06
C ALA A 305 -17.80 -6.69 28.69
N LEU A 306 -16.92 -6.26 29.60
CA LEU A 306 -15.50 -6.59 29.61
C LEU A 306 -15.22 -7.47 30.82
N ARG A 307 -14.54 -8.60 30.64
CA ARG A 307 -14.21 -9.55 31.71
C ARG A 307 -12.73 -9.89 31.68
N LEU A 308 -12.09 -9.85 32.84
CA LEU A 308 -10.75 -10.39 33.04
C LEU A 308 -10.86 -11.75 33.75
N PRO A 309 -10.55 -12.87 33.08
CA PRO A 309 -10.63 -14.21 33.68
C PRO A 309 -9.75 -14.36 34.92
N ARG A 310 -10.20 -15.11 35.92
CA ARG A 310 -9.49 -15.28 37.21
C ARG A 310 -8.07 -15.85 37.08
N GLU A 311 -7.80 -16.57 35.99
CA GLU A 311 -6.48 -17.10 35.65
C GLU A 311 -5.46 -15.98 35.45
N ASP A 312 -5.91 -14.81 34.98
CA ASP A 312 -5.14 -13.58 34.80
C ASP A 312 -5.20 -12.76 36.09
N ASN A 313 -4.43 -13.17 37.10
CA ASN A 313 -4.36 -12.53 38.42
C ASN A 313 -2.96 -11.98 38.74
N GLU A 314 -2.89 -11.10 39.73
CA GLU A 314 -1.68 -10.32 40.10
C GLU A 314 -0.55 -11.14 40.73
N ARG A 315 -0.57 -12.48 40.71
CA ARG A 315 0.55 -13.29 41.22
C ARG A 315 1.86 -13.04 40.49
N ASP A 316 1.77 -12.66 39.22
CA ASP A 316 2.90 -12.40 38.33
C ASP A 316 3.00 -10.90 37.97
N ASP A 317 2.34 -9.99 38.73
CA ASP A 317 2.21 -8.54 38.46
C ASP A 317 1.59 -8.17 37.10
N LEU A 318 0.80 -9.11 36.53
CA LEU A 318 0.14 -9.00 35.23
C LEU A 318 -1.38 -9.20 35.35
N GLY A 319 -1.98 -8.93 36.50
CA GLY A 319 -3.40 -9.22 36.77
C GLY A 319 -4.37 -8.08 36.46
N HIS A 320 -3.99 -7.12 35.61
CA HIS A 320 -4.77 -5.92 35.34
C HIS A 320 -4.74 -5.46 33.87
N ILE A 321 -5.77 -4.69 33.48
CA ILE A 321 -5.87 -4.01 32.19
C ILE A 321 -6.68 -2.72 32.35
N GLN A 322 -6.28 -1.67 31.62
CA GLN A 322 -7.02 -0.41 31.50
C GLN A 322 -7.57 -0.27 30.08
N VAL A 323 -8.82 0.19 29.94
CA VAL A 323 -9.52 0.33 28.65
C VAL A 323 -10.27 1.66 28.57
N TRP A 324 -10.25 2.33 27.41
CA TRP A 324 -10.98 3.58 27.16
C TRP A 324 -11.40 3.71 25.69
N ASN A 325 -12.11 4.80 25.34
CA ASN A 325 -12.62 5.06 23.99
C ASN A 325 -13.45 3.90 23.40
N ILE A 326 -14.30 3.28 24.23
CA ILE A 326 -15.05 2.07 23.86
C ILE A 326 -16.23 2.44 22.95
N GLY A 327 -16.39 1.72 21.83
CA GLY A 327 -17.50 1.94 20.91
C GLY A 327 -17.67 0.82 19.88
N LEU A 328 -18.65 1.01 18.99
CA LEU A 328 -18.94 0.17 17.84
C LEU A 328 -18.96 1.02 16.57
N LYS A 329 -18.14 0.65 15.57
CA LYS A 329 -18.31 1.14 14.20
C LYS A 329 -19.37 0.33 13.49
N VAL A 330 -20.16 0.98 12.65
CA VAL A 330 -21.30 0.38 11.96
C VAL A 330 -21.10 0.46 10.45
N SER A 331 -21.57 -0.54 9.70
CA SER A 331 -21.47 -0.56 8.23
C SER A 331 -22.23 0.58 7.54
N GLU A 332 -23.28 1.07 8.18
CA GLU A 332 -24.18 2.13 7.72
C GLU A 332 -24.72 2.89 8.95
N GLY A 333 -24.79 4.22 8.86
CA GLY A 333 -25.26 5.09 9.93
C GLY A 333 -24.18 5.49 10.94
N GLU A 334 -24.62 6.06 12.07
CA GLU A 334 -23.74 6.62 13.09
C GLU A 334 -23.00 5.54 13.89
N ASN A 335 -21.75 5.83 14.24
CA ASN A 335 -20.97 5.02 15.18
C ASN A 335 -21.57 5.13 16.59
N ILE A 336 -21.51 4.03 17.35
CA ILE A 336 -22.03 3.97 18.71
C ILE A 336 -20.87 4.17 19.68
N HIS A 337 -20.88 5.27 20.43
CA HIS A 337 -19.92 5.50 21.51
C HIS A 337 -20.52 5.07 22.85
N LEU A 338 -19.75 4.31 23.65
CA LEU A 338 -20.18 3.91 24.99
C LEU A 338 -19.70 4.95 26.00
N ASP A 339 -20.65 5.59 26.66
CA ASP A 339 -20.40 6.60 27.68
C ASP A 339 -19.95 5.92 28.98
N ILE A 340 -18.69 6.16 29.35
CA ILE A 340 -18.04 5.56 30.52
C ILE A 340 -17.83 6.57 31.67
N GLU A 341 -18.65 7.62 31.75
CA GLU A 341 -18.62 8.64 32.83
C GLU A 341 -18.67 8.05 34.26
N THR A 342 -19.09 6.79 34.41
CA THR A 342 -19.14 6.04 35.69
C THR A 342 -17.89 5.20 35.99
N ALA A 343 -16.86 5.20 35.14
CA ALA A 343 -15.66 4.38 35.29
C ALA A 343 -14.53 5.07 36.12
N ASN A 344 -13.92 4.31 37.03
CA ASN A 344 -13.26 4.73 38.28
C ASN A 344 -11.96 5.58 38.24
N SER A 345 -11.65 6.34 37.19
CA SER A 345 -10.53 7.30 37.27
C SER A 345 -10.56 8.33 36.14
N LEU A 346 -10.60 9.61 36.52
CA LEU A 346 -10.28 10.74 35.65
C LEU A 346 -8.75 10.91 35.62
N GLU A 347 -8.13 10.68 34.46
CA GLU A 347 -6.74 11.06 34.21
C GLU A 347 -6.67 12.02 33.00
N VAL A 348 -5.79 13.01 33.07
CA VAL A 348 -5.53 13.97 32.00
C VAL A 348 -4.43 13.37 31.12
N ASN A 349 -4.70 13.14 29.84
CA ASN A 349 -3.68 12.72 28.88
C ASN A 349 -2.96 13.95 28.26
N GLU A 350 -1.91 13.71 27.46
CA GLU A 350 -1.14 14.77 26.76
C GLU A 350 -1.98 15.63 25.79
N ARG A 351 -3.24 15.28 25.51
CA ARG A 351 -4.17 16.07 24.69
C ARG A 351 -5.03 17.04 25.49
N GLU A 352 -4.74 17.25 26.79
CA GLU A 352 -5.54 18.08 27.71
C GLU A 352 -7.03 17.66 27.78
N THR A 353 -7.36 16.42 27.40
CA THR A 353 -8.70 15.86 27.53
C THR A 353 -8.74 14.86 28.67
N ALA A 354 -9.68 15.06 29.60
CA ALA A 354 -10.03 14.06 30.59
C ALA A 354 -10.55 12.81 29.86
N VAL A 355 -9.88 11.68 30.03
CA VAL A 355 -10.33 10.39 29.49
C VAL A 355 -10.75 9.50 30.64
N CYS A 356 -12.01 9.10 30.65
CA CYS A 356 -12.51 8.10 31.58
C CYS A 356 -11.94 6.73 31.19
N LYS A 357 -11.48 5.94 32.17
CA LYS A 357 -10.88 4.61 31.95
C LYS A 357 -11.63 3.54 32.76
N VAL A 358 -11.87 2.40 32.14
CA VAL A 358 -12.30 1.16 32.81
C VAL A 358 -11.05 0.40 33.24
N THR A 359 -10.90 0.12 34.54
CA THR A 359 -9.80 -0.69 35.07
C THR A 359 -10.35 -2.03 35.58
N LEU A 360 -9.85 -3.12 35.01
CA LEU A 360 -10.11 -4.48 35.49
C LEU A 360 -8.86 -4.99 36.21
N CYS A 361 -9.00 -5.54 37.42
CA CYS A 361 -7.88 -6.08 38.19
C CYS A 361 -8.31 -7.27 39.06
N ASN A 362 -7.66 -8.41 38.86
CA ASN A 362 -7.83 -9.62 39.65
C ASN A 362 -6.72 -9.72 40.71
N LYS A 363 -6.94 -9.09 41.87
CA LYS A 363 -5.94 -9.08 42.96
C LYS A 363 -5.55 -10.46 43.49
N THR A 364 -6.42 -11.46 43.32
CA THR A 364 -6.21 -12.84 43.79
C THR A 364 -6.75 -13.82 42.75
N SER A 365 -6.41 -15.10 42.88
CA SER A 365 -6.90 -16.18 42.01
C SER A 365 -8.41 -16.44 42.12
N ASP A 366 -9.08 -15.86 43.12
CA ASP A 366 -10.51 -16.02 43.35
C ASP A 366 -11.32 -14.81 42.84
N HIS A 367 -10.64 -13.74 42.38
CA HIS A 367 -11.28 -12.57 41.80
C HIS A 367 -11.47 -12.73 40.29
N GLU A 368 -12.60 -12.24 39.79
CA GLU A 368 -12.91 -12.13 38.37
C GLU A 368 -13.52 -10.74 38.14
N ALA A 369 -12.72 -9.82 37.61
CA ALA A 369 -13.11 -8.44 37.38
C ALA A 369 -14.00 -8.36 36.14
N VAL A 370 -15.18 -7.75 36.29
CA VAL A 370 -16.14 -7.55 35.21
C VAL A 370 -16.61 -6.11 35.22
N TRP A 371 -16.60 -5.47 34.05
CA TRP A 371 -17.30 -4.23 33.81
C TRP A 371 -18.46 -4.48 32.85
N ILE A 372 -19.64 -3.96 33.18
CA ILE A 372 -20.87 -4.10 32.38
C ILE A 372 -21.34 -2.70 32.04
N TYR A 373 -21.60 -2.44 30.76
CA TYR A 373 -22.24 -1.20 30.34
C TYR A 373 -23.69 -1.20 30.81
N ASP A 374 -24.08 -0.14 31.53
CA ASP A 374 -25.34 -0.07 32.29
C ASP A 374 -26.57 0.26 31.43
N LYS A 375 -26.35 0.70 30.18
CA LYS A 375 -27.40 1.03 29.20
C LYS A 375 -27.49 -0.05 28.13
N ALA A 376 -28.70 -0.28 27.61
CA ALA A 376 -28.89 -1.11 26.43
C ALA A 376 -28.36 -0.39 25.19
N ILE A 377 -27.62 -1.10 24.35
CA ILE A 377 -27.08 -0.59 23.08
C ILE A 377 -28.12 -0.85 21.99
N ALA A 378 -28.62 0.18 21.32
CA ALA A 378 -29.52 0.00 20.18
C ALA A 378 -28.73 -0.57 18.98
N MET A 379 -29.27 -1.62 18.35
CA MET A 379 -28.63 -2.29 17.21
C MET A 379 -29.66 -2.61 16.13
N ARG A 380 -29.20 -2.74 14.89
CA ARG A 380 -29.99 -3.16 13.73
C ARG A 380 -29.52 -4.52 13.25
N ASP A 381 -30.45 -5.38 12.85
CA ASP A 381 -30.13 -6.72 12.34
C ASP A 381 -29.71 -6.75 10.86
N ASP A 382 -29.84 -5.62 10.16
CA ASP A 382 -29.40 -5.41 8.78
C ASP A 382 -27.94 -4.92 8.67
N ALA A 383 -27.33 -4.43 9.75
CA ALA A 383 -25.96 -3.89 9.76
C ALA A 383 -24.87 -4.92 10.14
N ILE A 384 -23.61 -4.53 9.92
CA ILE A 384 -22.38 -5.19 10.43
C ILE A 384 -21.72 -4.23 11.43
N TYR A 385 -21.08 -4.78 12.46
CA TYR A 385 -20.47 -4.03 13.55
C TYR A 385 -19.00 -4.39 13.76
N THR A 386 -18.23 -3.44 14.27
CA THR A 386 -16.83 -3.63 14.69
C THR A 386 -16.62 -2.99 16.05
N VAL A 387 -16.10 -3.75 17.03
CA VAL A 387 -15.70 -3.18 18.33
C VAL A 387 -14.46 -2.30 18.15
N MET A 388 -14.40 -1.18 18.87
CA MET A 388 -13.23 -0.30 18.96
C MET A 388 -12.99 0.12 20.42
N PHE A 389 -11.72 0.17 20.82
CA PHE A 389 -11.26 0.70 22.10
C PHE A 389 -9.74 0.95 22.07
N ASP A 390 -9.24 1.66 23.07
CA ASP A 390 -7.83 1.76 23.40
C ASP A 390 -7.56 1.04 24.73
N ALA A 391 -6.36 0.51 24.92
CA ALA A 391 -6.01 -0.24 26.11
C ALA A 391 -4.56 -0.06 26.55
N LYS A 392 -4.31 -0.33 27.82
CA LYS A 392 -2.98 -0.51 28.40
C LYS A 392 -2.93 -1.84 29.15
N GLN A 393 -1.94 -2.64 28.80
CA GLN A 393 -1.69 -3.97 29.36
C GLN A 393 -0.18 -4.16 29.45
N ASP A 394 0.39 -4.18 30.65
CA ASP A 394 1.84 -4.14 30.85
C ASP A 394 2.55 -5.36 30.22
N GLY A 395 2.02 -6.58 30.36
CA GLY A 395 2.58 -7.81 29.76
C GLY A 395 1.52 -8.75 29.19
N LYS A 396 1.91 -9.85 28.55
CA LYS A 396 0.94 -10.83 28.03
C LYS A 396 0.23 -11.58 29.17
N LEU A 397 -1.10 -11.53 29.12
CA LEU A 397 -1.98 -12.28 30.02
C LEU A 397 -2.03 -13.76 29.61
N LYS A 398 -2.45 -14.66 30.50
CA LYS A 398 -2.63 -16.10 30.22
C LYS A 398 -3.86 -16.35 29.34
N LYS A 399 -4.96 -15.64 29.57
CA LYS A 399 -6.19 -15.74 28.76
C LYS A 399 -6.49 -14.44 28.00
N GLY A 400 -6.23 -13.30 28.61
CA GLY A 400 -6.57 -11.99 28.05
C GLY A 400 -7.96 -11.51 28.47
N MET A 401 -8.24 -10.25 28.19
CA MET A 401 -9.55 -9.66 28.44
C MET A 401 -10.57 -10.21 27.44
N GLN A 402 -11.69 -10.72 27.95
CA GLN A 402 -12.87 -11.12 27.18
C GLN A 402 -13.78 -9.92 26.95
N ILE A 403 -14.28 -9.79 25.73
CA ILE A 403 -15.27 -8.81 25.31
C ILE A 403 -16.53 -9.61 24.94
N GLU A 404 -17.66 -9.29 25.57
CA GLU A 404 -18.92 -10.02 25.40
C GLU A 404 -20.04 -9.07 24.99
N LEU A 405 -20.70 -9.36 23.87
CA LEU A 405 -21.97 -8.75 23.47
C LEU A 405 -23.08 -9.78 23.48
N THR A 406 -24.16 -9.53 24.23
CA THR A 406 -25.36 -10.39 24.20
C THR A 406 -26.51 -9.66 23.52
N PHE A 407 -27.14 -10.30 22.54
CA PHE A 407 -28.16 -9.71 21.65
C PHE A 407 -29.58 -10.04 22.09
N PHE A 408 -30.49 -9.08 21.97
CA PHE A 408 -31.88 -9.19 22.38
C PHE A 408 -32.88 -8.77 21.29
N ASP A 409 -34.02 -9.46 21.24
CA ASP A 409 -35.18 -9.08 20.42
C ASP A 409 -36.01 -7.96 21.07
N LYS A 410 -37.12 -7.57 20.43
CA LYS A 410 -38.04 -6.51 20.93
C LYS A 410 -38.72 -6.88 22.23
N GLU A 411 -38.90 -8.17 22.48
CA GLU A 411 -39.52 -8.73 23.67
C GLU A 411 -38.51 -8.91 24.83
N GLY A 412 -37.21 -8.69 24.58
CA GLY A 412 -36.13 -8.83 25.55
C GLY A 412 -35.58 -10.25 25.67
N ASN A 413 -35.92 -11.16 24.76
CA ASN A 413 -35.35 -12.52 24.75
C ASN A 413 -33.95 -12.50 24.16
N LYS A 414 -33.05 -13.31 24.75
CA LYS A 414 -31.69 -13.50 24.26
C LYS A 414 -31.70 -14.26 22.92
N LEU A 415 -31.12 -13.66 21.89
CA LEU A 415 -30.96 -14.25 20.56
C LEU A 415 -29.60 -14.93 20.36
N GLY A 416 -28.56 -14.45 21.06
CA GLY A 416 -27.21 -14.98 20.95
C GLY A 416 -26.17 -14.14 21.68
N THR A 417 -24.90 -14.54 21.58
CA THR A 417 -23.75 -13.81 22.13
C THR A 417 -22.61 -13.78 21.10
N HIS A 418 -21.89 -12.67 21.03
CA HIS A 418 -20.59 -12.53 20.37
C HIS A 418 -19.50 -12.37 21.43
N GLU A 419 -18.44 -13.16 21.33
CA GLU A 419 -17.32 -13.16 22.27
C GLU A 419 -15.98 -13.04 21.51
N GLU A 420 -15.11 -12.16 22.00
CA GLU A 420 -13.73 -12.05 21.49
C GLU A 420 -12.72 -11.81 22.63
N ASN A 421 -11.44 -12.10 22.38
CA ASN A 421 -10.36 -11.89 23.34
C ASN A 421 -9.38 -10.81 22.89
N PHE A 422 -8.94 -9.97 23.82
CA PHE A 422 -7.85 -9.03 23.66
C PHE A 422 -6.71 -9.37 24.61
N ASN A 423 -5.52 -9.57 24.03
CA ASN A 423 -4.31 -9.86 24.80
C ASN A 423 -3.10 -9.29 24.06
N ARG A 424 -2.87 -7.99 24.18
CA ARG A 424 -1.79 -7.27 23.48
C ARG A 424 -0.97 -6.51 24.49
N LYS A 425 0.31 -6.88 24.58
CA LYS A 425 1.28 -6.23 25.45
C LYS A 425 1.54 -4.82 24.94
N ALA A 426 1.34 -3.84 25.81
CA ALA A 426 1.72 -2.47 25.56
C ALA A 426 3.26 -2.39 25.61
N TRP A 427 3.85 -1.67 24.66
CA TRP A 427 5.30 -1.52 24.57
C TRP A 427 5.67 -0.07 24.23
N LEU A 428 6.95 0.27 24.37
CA LEU A 428 7.47 1.58 24.00
C LEU A 428 6.98 1.95 22.59
N ASP A 429 6.44 3.17 22.42
CA ASP A 429 5.93 3.63 21.12
C ASP A 429 7.08 3.91 20.15
N VAL A 430 7.57 2.82 19.57
CA VAL A 430 8.63 2.81 18.55
C VAL A 430 8.10 3.15 17.16
N LYS A 431 6.78 3.25 16.96
CA LYS A 431 6.21 3.52 15.63
C LYS A 431 6.67 4.87 15.08
N LYS A 432 6.87 5.85 15.96
CA LYS A 432 7.38 7.17 15.59
C LYS A 432 8.90 7.21 15.40
N TYR A 433 9.64 6.18 15.81
CA TYR A 433 11.11 6.22 15.83
C TYR A 433 11.68 6.31 14.43
N ASN A 434 11.03 5.74 13.42
CA ASN A 434 11.48 5.89 12.04
C ASN A 434 11.37 7.36 11.54
N MET A 435 10.37 8.12 12.01
CA MET A 435 10.28 9.55 11.72
C MET A 435 11.36 10.34 12.48
N TYR A 436 11.53 10.06 13.78
CA TYR A 436 12.55 10.71 14.60
C TYR A 436 13.97 10.46 14.07
N THR A 437 14.24 9.22 13.63
CA THR A 437 15.51 8.81 13.03
C THR A 437 15.91 9.73 11.89
N GLN A 438 14.96 10.04 11.01
CA GLN A 438 15.17 10.92 9.87
C GLN A 438 15.37 12.37 10.30
N CYS A 439 14.55 12.85 11.24
CA CYS A 439 14.64 14.22 11.74
C CYS A 439 16.01 14.47 12.40
N ASP A 440 16.44 13.55 13.26
CA ASP A 440 17.74 13.59 13.91
C ASP A 440 18.89 13.52 12.89
N ALA A 441 18.81 12.66 11.89
CA ALA A 441 19.82 12.61 10.83
C ALA A 441 19.94 13.93 10.04
N ILE A 442 18.80 14.59 9.74
CA ILE A 442 18.78 15.90 9.08
C ILE A 442 19.35 16.99 10.00
N CYS A 443 18.99 16.98 11.28
CA CYS A 443 19.53 17.91 12.27
C CYS A 443 21.05 17.73 12.43
N TYR A 444 21.56 16.50 12.48
CA TYR A 444 23.00 16.23 12.45
C TYR A 444 23.65 16.77 11.19
N TRP A 445 23.08 16.49 10.00
CA TRP A 445 23.63 16.98 8.76
C TRP A 445 23.75 18.52 8.74
N TYR A 446 22.72 19.22 9.23
CA TYR A 446 22.66 20.68 9.27
C TYR A 446 23.61 21.28 10.31
N THR A 447 23.61 20.75 11.55
CA THR A 447 24.30 21.35 12.71
C THR A 447 25.70 20.78 12.99
N LYS A 448 25.97 19.55 12.54
CA LYS A 448 27.12 18.72 12.91
C LYS A 448 27.20 18.33 14.40
N ASP A 449 26.12 18.51 15.15
CA ASP A 449 26.03 18.05 16.55
C ASP A 449 25.84 16.53 16.60
N THR A 450 26.86 15.83 17.10
CA THR A 450 26.91 14.37 17.17
C THR A 450 25.86 13.76 18.09
N ALA A 451 25.24 14.54 18.98
CA ALA A 451 24.12 14.05 19.79
C ALA A 451 22.92 13.62 18.93
N TYR A 452 22.65 14.34 17.84
CA TYR A 452 21.60 13.94 16.89
C TYR A 452 22.00 12.68 16.11
N ALA A 453 23.26 12.53 15.71
CA ALA A 453 23.72 11.31 15.04
C ALA A 453 23.60 10.08 15.96
N GLU A 454 23.94 10.23 17.24
CA GLU A 454 23.81 9.17 18.24
C GLU A 454 22.34 8.78 18.47
N LYS A 455 21.43 9.76 18.59
CA LYS A 455 19.99 9.47 18.67
C LYS A 455 19.47 8.74 17.43
N SER A 456 19.81 9.22 16.24
CA SER A 456 19.41 8.60 14.97
C SER A 456 19.88 7.15 14.88
N LYS A 457 21.14 6.84 15.27
CA LYS A 457 21.64 5.45 15.37
C LYS A 457 20.79 4.60 16.32
N ILE A 458 20.55 5.09 17.54
CA ILE A 458 19.79 4.35 18.57
C ILE A 458 18.37 4.06 18.10
N GLU A 459 17.70 5.05 17.53
CA GLU A 459 16.33 4.93 17.03
C GLU A 459 16.24 3.95 15.85
N MET A 460 17.22 3.94 14.92
CA MET A 460 17.32 2.93 13.85
C MET A 460 17.40 1.51 14.41
N LEU A 461 18.31 1.29 15.36
CA LEU A 461 18.54 -0.03 15.96
C LEU A 461 17.31 -0.51 16.72
N HIS A 462 16.64 0.38 17.45
CA HIS A 462 15.42 0.05 18.19
C HIS A 462 14.26 -0.25 17.24
N PHE A 463 14.02 0.59 16.24
CA PHE A 463 12.95 0.38 15.27
C PHE A 463 13.11 -0.94 14.50
N LEU A 464 14.32 -1.23 14.00
CA LEU A 464 14.58 -2.46 13.26
C LEU A 464 14.43 -3.71 14.15
N ASP A 465 14.83 -3.62 15.43
CA ASP A 465 14.61 -4.70 16.41
C ASP A 465 13.12 -5.02 16.56
N ASP A 466 12.29 -4.01 16.78
CA ASP A 466 10.83 -4.16 16.89
C ASP A 466 10.21 -4.69 15.60
N PHE A 467 10.61 -4.12 14.46
CA PHE A 467 10.07 -4.53 13.16
C PHE A 467 10.41 -5.99 12.85
N CYS A 468 11.64 -6.42 13.14
CA CYS A 468 12.07 -7.79 12.91
C CYS A 468 11.29 -8.81 13.75
N GLN A 469 10.81 -8.44 14.94
CA GLN A 469 9.90 -9.29 15.72
C GLN A 469 8.56 -9.53 14.99
N GLY A 470 7.99 -8.47 14.40
CA GLY A 470 6.78 -8.59 13.59
C GLY A 470 7.02 -9.34 12.28
N ALA A 471 8.14 -9.08 11.60
CA ALA A 471 8.54 -9.82 10.41
C ALA A 471 8.75 -11.31 10.69
N HIS A 472 9.33 -11.66 11.84
CA HIS A 472 9.47 -13.04 12.28
C HIS A 472 8.12 -13.73 12.45
N HIS A 473 7.15 -13.04 13.07
CA HIS A 473 5.80 -13.55 13.23
C HIS A 473 5.15 -13.85 11.87
N TRP A 474 5.26 -12.94 10.89
CA TRP A 474 4.81 -13.19 9.52
C TRP A 474 5.47 -14.41 8.89
N LEU A 475 6.79 -14.53 8.99
CA LEU A 475 7.54 -15.65 8.42
C LEU A 475 7.21 -17.00 9.08
N ARG A 476 6.80 -17.00 10.36
CA ARG A 476 6.46 -18.22 11.11
C ARG A 476 5.01 -18.65 10.94
N TYR A 477 4.08 -17.71 10.97
CA TYR A 477 2.64 -18.00 11.06
C TYR A 477 1.84 -17.62 9.81
N ASN A 478 2.43 -16.85 8.88
CA ASN A 478 1.70 -16.23 7.76
C ASN A 478 0.49 -15.39 8.23
N GLU A 479 0.64 -14.76 9.38
CA GLU A 479 -0.40 -13.99 10.04
C GLU A 479 0.14 -12.61 10.42
N ARG A 480 -0.80 -11.67 10.60
CA ARG A 480 -0.47 -10.33 11.09
C ARG A 480 -0.19 -10.42 12.58
N PRO A 481 0.96 -9.91 13.07
CA PRO A 481 1.24 -9.85 14.49
C PRO A 481 0.15 -9.01 15.19
N GLU A 482 -0.66 -9.67 16.02
CA GLU A 482 -1.80 -9.07 16.74
C GLU A 482 -2.80 -8.35 15.81
N GLY A 483 -2.97 -8.84 14.58
CA GLY A 483 -3.83 -8.20 13.58
C GLY A 483 -3.27 -6.88 13.02
N SER A 484 -2.03 -6.50 13.34
CA SER A 484 -1.44 -5.23 12.90
C SER A 484 -0.73 -5.35 11.55
N ASP A 485 -1.15 -4.54 10.59
CA ASP A 485 -0.49 -4.43 9.26
C ASP A 485 0.80 -3.61 9.29
N ALA A 486 1.13 -2.95 10.42
CA ALA A 486 2.32 -2.09 10.56
C ALA A 486 3.66 -2.82 10.33
N TYR A 487 3.64 -4.16 10.36
CA TYR A 487 4.80 -5.02 10.15
C TYR A 487 4.80 -5.69 8.76
N GLY A 488 3.90 -5.30 7.86
CA GLY A 488 3.76 -5.86 6.52
C GLY A 488 4.94 -5.55 5.59
N GLY A 489 4.96 -6.21 4.42
CA GLY A 489 6.05 -6.05 3.43
C GLY A 489 6.15 -4.63 2.87
N VAL A 490 5.01 -3.96 2.65
CA VAL A 490 4.93 -2.55 2.23
C VAL A 490 5.66 -1.64 3.23
N GLN A 491 5.28 -1.73 4.50
CA GLN A 491 5.83 -0.90 5.57
C GLN A 491 7.32 -1.19 5.79
N GLY A 492 7.72 -2.46 5.67
CA GLY A 492 9.11 -2.87 5.77
C GLY A 492 9.99 -2.30 4.66
N GLY A 493 9.51 -2.30 3.42
CA GLY A 493 10.19 -1.69 2.27
C GLY A 493 10.35 -0.18 2.43
N ARG A 494 9.26 0.54 2.72
CA ARG A 494 9.30 2.00 2.95
C ARG A 494 10.20 2.38 4.11
N SER A 495 10.16 1.63 5.20
CA SER A 495 10.99 1.90 6.37
C SER A 495 12.47 1.64 6.12
N LEU A 496 12.82 0.58 5.38
CA LEU A 496 14.23 0.40 4.97
C LEU A 496 14.71 1.54 4.08
N PHE A 497 13.85 2.09 3.22
CA PHE A 497 14.20 3.24 2.40
C PHE A 497 14.53 4.47 3.25
N THR A 498 13.66 4.82 4.21
CA THR A 498 13.89 5.99 5.08
C THR A 498 15.14 5.82 5.94
N ILE A 499 15.36 4.61 6.46
CA ILE A 499 16.60 4.24 7.18
C ILE A 499 17.83 4.37 6.27
N ALA A 500 17.76 3.96 5.00
CA ALA A 500 18.87 4.10 4.06
C ALA A 500 19.27 5.57 3.87
N VAL A 501 18.29 6.46 3.71
CA VAL A 501 18.52 7.91 3.59
C VAL A 501 19.14 8.46 4.87
N ALA A 502 18.55 8.17 6.03
CA ALA A 502 19.04 8.65 7.31
C ALA A 502 20.45 8.13 7.65
N TYR A 503 20.69 6.82 7.46
CA TYR A 503 22.00 6.20 7.66
C TYR A 503 23.07 6.85 6.79
N SER A 504 22.77 7.12 5.53
CA SER A 504 23.73 7.75 4.62
C SER A 504 24.15 9.17 5.05
N MET A 505 23.34 9.87 5.86
CA MET A 505 23.69 11.18 6.44
C MET A 505 24.56 11.07 7.71
N ILE A 506 24.47 9.97 8.46
CA ILE A 506 25.16 9.80 9.75
C ILE A 506 26.33 8.81 9.72
N ARG A 507 26.50 8.00 8.67
CA ARG A 507 27.49 6.90 8.62
C ARG A 507 28.93 7.35 8.91
N ASP A 508 29.28 8.58 8.52
CA ASP A 508 30.62 9.15 8.67
C ASP A 508 30.76 10.01 9.95
N SER A 509 29.79 9.97 10.86
CA SER A 509 29.78 10.76 12.11
C SER A 509 30.69 10.23 13.22
N GLY A 510 31.17 8.98 13.11
CA GLY A 510 31.97 8.32 14.13
C GLY A 510 31.18 7.74 15.32
N VAL A 511 29.84 7.79 15.28
CA VAL A 511 28.98 7.25 16.37
C VAL A 511 28.85 5.73 16.37
N TRP A 512 29.22 5.06 15.27
CA TRP A 512 29.09 3.61 15.12
C TRP A 512 30.35 2.89 15.59
N ASN A 513 30.20 1.99 16.55
CA ASN A 513 31.23 1.00 16.85
C ASN A 513 31.03 -0.30 16.05
N LYS A 514 31.99 -1.23 16.15
CA LYS A 514 31.93 -2.50 15.41
C LYS A 514 30.74 -3.37 15.81
N GLU A 515 30.45 -3.51 17.10
CA GLU A 515 29.37 -4.37 17.60
C GLU A 515 28.00 -3.84 17.16
N GLU A 516 27.79 -2.53 17.24
CA GLU A 516 26.56 -1.87 16.79
C GLU A 516 26.38 -2.01 15.27
N LYS A 517 27.47 -1.89 14.50
CA LYS A 517 27.44 -2.07 13.05
C LYS A 517 27.16 -3.52 12.66
N ASP A 518 27.77 -4.48 13.34
CA ASP A 518 27.51 -5.91 13.14
C ASP A 518 26.04 -6.25 13.48
N ARG A 519 25.49 -5.67 14.56
CA ARG A 519 24.06 -5.79 14.90
C ARG A 519 23.16 -5.16 13.83
N PHE A 520 23.45 -3.95 13.38
CA PHE A 520 22.71 -3.30 12.30
C PHE A 520 22.70 -4.18 11.04
N TYR A 521 23.82 -4.78 10.68
CA TYR A 521 23.91 -5.66 9.51
C TYR A 521 23.13 -6.95 9.71
N GLY A 522 23.11 -7.51 10.93
CA GLY A 522 22.24 -8.62 11.30
C GLY A 522 20.76 -8.30 11.08
N LEU A 523 20.29 -7.15 11.57
CA LEU A 523 18.91 -6.69 11.43
C LEU A 523 18.53 -6.43 9.95
N VAL A 524 19.39 -5.73 9.20
CA VAL A 524 19.19 -5.49 7.76
C VAL A 524 19.15 -6.81 6.99
N SER A 525 20.06 -7.74 7.30
CA SER A 525 20.13 -9.07 6.67
C SER A 525 18.85 -9.88 6.93
N TYR A 526 18.25 -9.77 8.12
CA TYR A 526 16.96 -10.39 8.43
C TYR A 526 15.82 -9.75 7.62
N MET A 527 15.77 -8.42 7.59
CA MET A 527 14.79 -7.66 6.79
C MET A 527 14.88 -7.97 5.29
N LEU A 528 16.07 -8.09 4.71
CA LEU A 528 16.23 -8.45 3.30
C LEU A 528 15.63 -9.82 2.97
N ARG A 529 15.74 -10.82 3.87
CA ARG A 529 15.14 -12.14 3.67
C ARG A 529 13.63 -12.17 3.94
N TYR A 530 13.12 -11.18 4.65
CA TYR A 530 11.69 -10.93 4.78
C TYR A 530 11.12 -10.31 3.50
N LEU A 531 11.83 -9.35 2.92
CA LEU A 531 11.37 -8.55 1.78
C LEU A 531 11.71 -9.15 0.41
N ALA A 532 12.77 -9.93 0.29
CA ALA A 532 13.31 -10.42 -0.98
C ALA A 532 14.12 -11.72 -0.81
N ASP A 533 14.86 -12.10 -1.85
CA ASP A 533 15.84 -13.20 -1.82
C ASP A 533 16.98 -12.99 -2.84
N LEU A 534 18.01 -13.84 -2.75
CA LEU A 534 19.23 -13.77 -3.57
C LEU A 534 19.10 -14.40 -4.97
N ARG A 535 17.97 -15.03 -5.31
CA ARG A 535 17.84 -15.70 -6.61
C ARG A 535 17.89 -14.68 -7.72
N ASP A 536 18.60 -15.06 -8.78
CA ASP A 536 18.89 -14.20 -9.92
C ASP A 536 17.62 -13.88 -10.73
N ARG A 537 17.14 -12.64 -10.62
CA ARG A 537 16.00 -12.14 -11.40
C ARG A 537 16.42 -11.51 -12.72
N THR A 538 17.72 -11.27 -12.90
CA THR A 538 18.28 -10.61 -14.08
C THR A 538 18.45 -11.54 -15.28
N LEU A 539 18.27 -12.85 -15.06
CA LEU A 539 18.22 -13.89 -16.09
C LEU A 539 16.79 -14.30 -16.46
N LEU A 540 15.78 -13.73 -15.79
CA LEU A 540 14.37 -13.96 -16.10
C LEU A 540 13.92 -13.00 -17.21
N THR A 541 12.87 -13.38 -17.94
CA THR A 541 12.15 -12.38 -18.75
C THR A 541 11.55 -11.32 -17.84
N LYS A 542 11.39 -10.10 -18.34
CA LYS A 542 10.74 -9.02 -17.59
C LYS A 542 9.35 -9.45 -17.11
N GLU A 543 8.56 -10.05 -17.99
CA GLU A 543 7.24 -10.62 -17.67
C GLU A 543 7.29 -11.58 -16.46
N ARG A 544 8.29 -12.48 -16.41
CA ARG A 544 8.48 -13.42 -15.32
C ARG A 544 9.00 -12.76 -14.04
N ALA A 545 9.93 -11.80 -14.15
CA ALA A 545 10.51 -11.09 -13.02
C ALA A 545 9.47 -10.31 -12.23
N GLN A 546 8.50 -9.68 -12.91
CA GLN A 546 7.40 -8.96 -12.27
C GLN A 546 6.20 -9.85 -11.92
N ARG A 547 6.12 -11.10 -12.39
CA ARG A 547 4.95 -11.95 -12.20
C ARG A 547 4.58 -12.08 -10.73
N GLY A 548 3.28 -11.92 -10.42
CA GLY A 548 2.77 -11.99 -9.05
C GLY A 548 3.20 -10.83 -8.14
N SER A 549 3.89 -9.82 -8.67
CA SER A 549 4.18 -8.60 -7.91
C SER A 549 2.94 -7.70 -7.85
N SER A 550 2.76 -6.98 -6.75
CA SER A 550 1.83 -5.85 -6.63
C SER A 550 2.59 -4.61 -6.15
N ASN A 551 1.87 -3.57 -5.72
CA ASN A 551 2.44 -2.45 -4.96
C ASN A 551 3.27 -2.92 -3.74
N TRP A 552 2.97 -4.07 -3.13
CA TRP A 552 3.78 -4.65 -2.05
C TRP A 552 5.22 -4.87 -2.49
N GLN A 553 5.40 -5.62 -3.58
CA GLN A 553 6.74 -5.92 -4.09
C GLN A 553 7.43 -4.68 -4.66
N THR A 554 6.68 -3.66 -5.13
CA THR A 554 7.25 -2.36 -5.49
C THR A 554 7.96 -1.73 -4.28
N ASP A 555 7.26 -1.56 -3.16
CA ASP A 555 7.82 -0.99 -1.92
C ASP A 555 8.96 -1.86 -1.35
N MET A 556 8.78 -3.19 -1.32
CA MET A 556 9.78 -4.16 -0.80
C MET A 556 11.10 -4.08 -1.56
N HIS A 557 11.06 -4.04 -2.90
CA HIS A 557 12.26 -3.97 -3.74
C HIS A 557 12.90 -2.58 -3.73
N ILE A 558 12.12 -1.51 -3.65
CA ILE A 558 12.64 -0.14 -3.50
C ILE A 558 13.45 0.00 -2.21
N GLY A 559 12.89 -0.47 -1.08
CA GLY A 559 13.59 -0.49 0.21
C GLY A 559 14.86 -1.34 0.19
N SER A 560 14.78 -2.54 -0.39
CA SER A 560 15.92 -3.47 -0.52
C SER A 560 17.05 -2.88 -1.35
N ALA A 561 16.74 -2.21 -2.47
CA ALA A 561 17.75 -1.56 -3.30
C ALA A 561 18.37 -0.35 -2.59
N ALA A 562 17.56 0.51 -1.96
CA ALA A 562 18.02 1.73 -1.33
C ALA A 562 19.00 1.47 -0.18
N ILE A 563 18.70 0.50 0.69
CA ILE A 563 19.63 0.16 1.78
C ILE A 563 20.97 -0.35 1.22
N MET A 564 20.96 -1.17 0.16
CA MET A 564 22.19 -1.70 -0.47
C MET A 564 23.07 -0.62 -1.11
N MET A 565 22.50 0.54 -1.46
CA MET A 565 23.25 1.72 -1.90
C MET A 565 23.85 2.49 -0.72
N ALA A 566 23.21 2.44 0.45
CA ALA A 566 23.67 3.13 1.66
C ALA A 566 24.82 2.40 2.40
N ILE A 567 24.89 1.07 2.30
CA ILE A 567 25.90 0.21 2.96
C ILE A 567 26.85 -0.46 1.94
N PRO A 568 27.88 0.25 1.43
CA PRO A 568 28.72 -0.22 0.32
C PRO A 568 29.61 -1.43 0.66
N ASP A 569 29.79 -1.74 1.93
CA ASP A 569 30.57 -2.88 2.45
C ASP A 569 29.71 -4.08 2.86
N PHE A 570 28.41 -4.07 2.56
CA PHE A 570 27.53 -5.21 2.83
C PHE A 570 27.75 -6.36 1.81
N PRO A 571 27.75 -7.64 2.24
CA PRO A 571 27.98 -8.78 1.37
C PRO A 571 26.96 -8.88 0.22
N ASN A 572 27.44 -9.18 -1.00
CA ASN A 572 26.61 -9.40 -2.18
C ASN A 572 25.63 -8.24 -2.52
N ARG A 573 25.88 -7.02 -2.03
CA ARG A 573 24.93 -5.91 -2.14
C ARG A 573 24.46 -5.60 -3.57
N LYS A 574 25.35 -5.71 -4.57
CA LYS A 574 25.02 -5.46 -5.98
C LYS A 574 24.02 -6.48 -6.52
N LEU A 575 24.06 -7.73 -6.04
CA LEU A 575 23.09 -8.75 -6.42
C LEU A 575 21.68 -8.40 -5.91
N TRP A 576 21.56 -8.03 -4.63
CA TRP A 576 20.29 -7.53 -4.07
C TRP A 576 19.73 -6.33 -4.82
N MET A 577 20.63 -5.38 -5.15
CA MET A 577 20.29 -4.16 -5.88
C MET A 577 19.80 -4.45 -7.31
N TYR A 578 20.53 -5.25 -8.10
CA TYR A 578 20.14 -5.57 -9.47
C TYR A 578 18.91 -6.50 -9.54
N ASN A 579 18.74 -7.39 -8.56
CA ASN A 579 17.51 -8.17 -8.45
C ASN A 579 16.28 -7.27 -8.27
N SER A 580 16.41 -6.24 -7.43
CA SER A 580 15.34 -5.29 -7.17
C SER A 580 15.08 -4.40 -8.39
N GLU A 581 16.15 -3.92 -9.05
CA GLU A 581 16.04 -3.16 -10.30
C GLU A 581 15.30 -3.95 -11.39
N ALA A 582 15.65 -5.23 -11.58
CA ALA A 582 15.03 -6.07 -12.59
C ALA A 582 13.50 -6.20 -12.39
N VAL A 583 13.04 -6.31 -11.14
CA VAL A 583 11.60 -6.37 -10.83
C VAL A 583 10.94 -5.02 -11.08
N LEU A 584 11.48 -3.95 -10.52
CA LEU A 584 10.90 -2.61 -10.61
C LEU A 584 10.82 -2.13 -12.07
N ARG A 585 11.87 -2.38 -12.85
CA ARG A 585 11.89 -2.08 -14.28
C ARG A 585 10.84 -2.88 -15.02
N ALA A 586 10.74 -4.17 -14.74
CA ALA A 586 9.75 -5.04 -15.35
C ALA A 586 8.31 -4.63 -15.01
N GLN A 587 8.04 -4.14 -13.79
CA GLN A 587 6.73 -3.59 -13.43
C GLN A 587 6.37 -2.37 -14.27
N LEU A 588 7.30 -1.42 -14.47
CA LEU A 588 7.05 -0.25 -15.32
C LEU A 588 6.79 -0.64 -16.77
N ASP A 589 7.47 -1.67 -17.28
CA ASP A 589 7.25 -2.13 -18.65
C ASP A 589 5.94 -2.94 -18.80
N TYR A 590 5.55 -3.80 -17.84
CA TYR A 590 4.44 -4.75 -18.07
C TYR A 590 3.15 -4.42 -17.33
N LYS A 591 3.20 -3.67 -16.23
CA LYS A 591 2.01 -3.33 -15.44
C LYS A 591 1.48 -1.94 -15.69
N LEU A 592 2.36 -0.97 -15.93
CA LEU A 592 1.93 0.40 -16.20
C LEU A 592 1.07 0.41 -17.48
N ASN A 593 -0.13 0.98 -17.40
CA ASN A 593 -1.00 1.03 -18.58
C ASN A 593 -0.37 1.94 -19.64
N ALA A 594 -0.59 1.61 -20.92
CA ALA A 594 -0.03 2.36 -22.04
C ALA A 594 -0.42 3.85 -22.08
N ASP A 595 -1.46 4.26 -21.35
CA ASP A 595 -1.90 5.65 -21.20
C ASP A 595 -1.23 6.38 -20.01
N GLY A 596 -0.31 5.74 -19.29
CA GLY A 596 0.39 6.29 -18.12
C GLY A 596 -0.37 6.10 -16.81
N SER A 597 -1.59 5.56 -16.82
CA SER A 597 -2.30 5.24 -15.57
C SER A 597 -1.74 3.99 -14.90
N TRP A 598 -1.79 3.94 -13.57
CA TRP A 598 -1.47 2.72 -12.83
C TRP A 598 -2.73 1.85 -12.82
N PRO A 599 -2.65 0.51 -12.96
CA PRO A 599 -3.82 -0.37 -13.06
C PRO A 599 -4.55 -0.59 -11.72
N GLU A 600 -4.59 0.44 -10.87
CA GLU A 600 -5.32 0.49 -9.60
C GLU A 600 -6.00 1.87 -9.43
N SER A 601 -6.77 2.06 -8.34
CA SER A 601 -7.50 3.32 -8.08
C SER A 601 -6.60 4.57 -8.10
N PRO A 602 -7.16 5.79 -8.27
CA PRO A 602 -6.39 7.04 -8.26
C PRO A 602 -5.49 7.21 -7.03
N ARG A 603 -5.93 6.74 -5.85
CA ARG A 603 -5.11 6.74 -4.62
C ARG A 603 -3.81 5.96 -4.82
N TYR A 604 -3.92 4.76 -5.37
CA TYR A 604 -2.80 3.84 -5.56
C TYR A 604 -1.94 4.23 -6.75
N HIS A 605 -2.47 4.97 -7.73
CA HIS A 605 -1.65 5.65 -8.72
C HIS A 605 -0.65 6.61 -8.06
N PHE A 606 -1.10 7.50 -7.16
CA PHE A 606 -0.20 8.41 -6.45
C PHE A 606 0.78 7.66 -5.53
N ALA A 607 0.33 6.62 -4.83
CA ALA A 607 1.20 5.81 -3.99
C ALA A 607 2.34 5.16 -4.81
N SER A 608 2.03 4.56 -5.95
CA SER A 608 3.03 3.98 -6.85
C SER A 608 3.92 5.06 -7.47
N LEU A 609 3.34 6.18 -7.92
CA LEU A 609 4.08 7.29 -8.52
C LEU A 609 5.12 7.89 -7.57
N GLU A 610 4.77 8.09 -6.30
CA GLU A 610 5.68 8.60 -5.27
C GLU A 610 6.94 7.72 -5.18
N HIS A 611 6.74 6.42 -4.96
CA HIS A 611 7.85 5.50 -4.70
C HIS A 611 8.68 5.23 -5.97
N PHE A 612 8.05 5.10 -7.14
CA PHE A 612 8.79 5.01 -8.40
C PHE A 612 9.59 6.27 -8.72
N SER A 613 9.04 7.47 -8.47
CA SER A 613 9.75 8.74 -8.70
C SER A 613 10.95 8.89 -7.77
N LEU A 614 10.78 8.49 -6.51
CA LEU A 614 11.83 8.48 -5.52
C LEU A 614 12.95 7.49 -5.89
N TYR A 615 12.59 6.26 -6.27
CA TYR A 615 13.56 5.26 -6.72
C TYR A 615 14.23 5.65 -8.04
N ALA A 616 13.51 6.25 -8.99
CA ALA A 616 14.07 6.74 -10.24
C ALA A 616 15.16 7.79 -10.02
N ARG A 617 14.90 8.76 -9.13
CA ARG A 617 15.91 9.76 -8.72
C ARG A 617 17.13 9.09 -8.09
N LEU A 618 16.89 8.16 -7.17
CA LEU A 618 17.96 7.40 -6.51
C LEU A 618 18.79 6.60 -7.53
N TRP A 619 18.15 5.89 -8.44
CA TRP A 619 18.80 5.05 -9.44
C TRP A 619 19.55 5.86 -10.51
N GLU A 620 19.01 7.00 -10.92
CA GLU A 620 19.70 7.91 -11.84
C GLU A 620 21.00 8.43 -11.20
N ARG A 621 20.97 8.76 -9.90
CA ARG A 621 22.19 9.11 -9.17
C ARG A 621 23.16 7.93 -9.04
N GLU A 622 22.65 6.75 -8.71
CA GLU A 622 23.47 5.56 -8.48
C GLU A 622 24.12 5.02 -9.76
N SER A 623 23.41 5.08 -10.89
CA SER A 623 23.77 4.37 -12.12
C SER A 623 23.82 5.25 -13.38
N GLY A 624 23.39 6.51 -13.33
CA GLY A 624 23.25 7.38 -14.49
C GLY A 624 22.03 7.08 -15.37
N GLU A 625 21.21 6.08 -15.03
CA GLU A 625 20.05 5.69 -15.82
C GLU A 625 18.77 6.43 -15.40
N ASN A 626 18.20 7.18 -16.35
CA ASN A 626 16.96 7.93 -16.17
C ASN A 626 15.71 7.07 -16.46
N TRP A 627 14.73 7.12 -15.55
CA TRP A 627 13.44 6.41 -15.64
C TRP A 627 12.25 7.36 -15.88
N PHE A 628 12.46 8.68 -15.79
CA PHE A 628 11.41 9.67 -16.06
C PHE A 628 10.96 9.64 -17.52
N ILE A 629 11.89 9.42 -18.45
CA ILE A 629 11.62 9.21 -19.87
C ILE A 629 11.70 7.71 -20.18
N SER A 630 10.78 7.21 -20.99
CA SER A 630 10.82 5.83 -21.50
C SER A 630 11.98 5.61 -22.48
N ARG A 631 12.66 4.48 -22.35
CA ARG A 631 13.68 4.01 -23.31
C ARG A 631 13.08 3.28 -24.51
N ASN A 632 11.83 2.84 -24.40
CA ASN A 632 11.17 2.01 -25.40
C ASN A 632 10.11 2.83 -26.13
N ALA A 633 10.20 2.89 -27.46
CA ALA A 633 9.13 3.42 -28.27
C ALA A 633 7.83 2.65 -27.96
N ASN A 634 6.77 3.37 -27.61
CA ASN A 634 5.44 2.85 -27.24
C ASN A 634 5.27 2.35 -25.79
N MET A 635 6.23 2.58 -24.89
CA MET A 635 6.06 2.32 -23.45
C MET A 635 6.03 3.64 -22.67
N PRO A 636 5.13 3.81 -21.69
CA PRO A 636 5.07 5.02 -20.87
C PRO A 636 6.28 5.15 -19.92
N GLY A 637 6.75 6.37 -19.69
CA GLY A 637 7.70 6.72 -18.63
C GLY A 637 6.98 7.30 -17.40
N LEU A 638 7.74 7.68 -16.36
CA LEU A 638 7.12 8.31 -15.18
C LEU A 638 6.49 9.67 -15.49
N ILE A 639 6.97 10.39 -16.52
CA ILE A 639 6.33 11.63 -16.98
C ILE A 639 4.88 11.38 -17.43
N ASP A 640 4.60 10.23 -18.06
CA ASP A 640 3.24 9.85 -18.47
C ASP A 640 2.35 9.56 -17.26
N MET A 641 2.92 9.03 -16.17
CA MET A 641 2.20 8.90 -14.90
C MET A 641 1.84 10.26 -14.32
N PHE A 642 2.77 11.22 -14.28
CA PHE A 642 2.46 12.59 -13.85
C PHE A 642 1.38 13.25 -14.72
N ARG A 643 1.27 12.88 -15.98
CA ARG A 643 0.25 13.42 -16.90
C ARG A 643 -1.16 12.98 -16.50
N TYR A 644 -1.37 11.78 -15.98
CA TYR A 644 -2.72 11.28 -15.69
C TYR A 644 -3.51 12.14 -14.69
N PRO A 645 -3.02 12.41 -13.46
CA PRO A 645 -3.77 13.22 -12.49
C PRO A 645 -3.95 14.68 -12.91
N LEU A 646 -3.10 15.17 -13.81
CA LEU A 646 -3.17 16.53 -14.34
C LEU A 646 -4.50 16.77 -15.06
N TYR A 647 -4.96 15.78 -15.84
CA TYR A 647 -6.17 15.89 -16.65
C TYR A 647 -7.42 15.38 -15.94
N THR A 648 -7.28 14.60 -14.87
CA THR A 648 -8.40 14.08 -14.09
C THR A 648 -8.74 14.91 -12.85
N GLN A 649 -7.94 15.92 -12.50
CA GLN A 649 -8.18 16.79 -11.33
C GLN A 649 -9.60 17.38 -11.29
N THR A 650 -10.21 17.36 -10.10
CA THR A 650 -11.53 17.94 -9.82
C THR A 650 -11.47 19.47 -9.77
N PRO A 651 -12.62 20.16 -9.82
CA PRO A 651 -12.69 21.59 -9.50
C PRO A 651 -12.29 21.88 -8.04
N PRO A 652 -11.84 23.12 -7.74
CA PRO A 652 -11.53 23.55 -6.38
C PRO A 652 -12.81 23.60 -5.53
N TYR A 653 -12.81 22.95 -4.37
CA TYR A 653 -14.02 22.82 -3.56
C TYR A 653 -13.94 23.59 -2.24
N ALA A 654 -14.94 24.43 -1.96
CA ALA A 654 -14.99 25.30 -0.78
C ALA A 654 -14.83 24.57 0.57
N TYR A 655 -15.35 23.34 0.69
CA TYR A 655 -15.17 22.52 1.91
C TYR A 655 -13.69 22.20 2.18
N PHE A 656 -12.91 22.01 1.11
CA PHE A 656 -11.47 21.80 1.18
C PHE A 656 -10.68 23.09 0.99
N ASN A 657 -11.24 24.22 1.44
CA ASN A 657 -10.64 25.54 1.31
C ASN A 657 -10.25 25.83 -0.14
N ASP A 658 -11.14 25.62 -1.11
CA ASP A 658 -10.89 25.86 -2.55
C ASP A 658 -9.69 25.09 -3.12
N CYS A 659 -9.32 23.96 -2.53
CA CYS A 659 -8.32 23.06 -3.12
C CYS A 659 -8.97 22.11 -4.13
N ILE A 660 -8.20 21.79 -5.18
CA ILE A 660 -8.50 20.69 -6.11
C ILE A 660 -8.19 19.34 -5.48
N ALA A 661 -8.71 18.26 -6.07
CA ALA A 661 -8.42 16.87 -5.69
C ALA A 661 -8.47 15.94 -6.93
N THR A 662 -8.58 14.63 -6.70
CA THR A 662 -8.93 13.64 -7.73
C THR A 662 -10.30 12.97 -7.48
N PRO A 663 -10.98 12.47 -8.54
CA PRO A 663 -12.29 11.83 -8.42
C PRO A 663 -12.24 10.56 -7.54
N PRO A 664 -13.12 10.40 -6.53
CA PRO A 664 -13.04 9.35 -5.50
C PRO A 664 -13.55 7.97 -5.95
N PHE A 665 -13.13 7.48 -7.12
CA PHE A 665 -13.47 6.14 -7.60
C PHE A 665 -12.56 5.06 -6.98
N GLY A 666 -13.14 3.88 -6.72
CA GLY A 666 -12.45 2.78 -6.05
C GLY A 666 -12.01 3.14 -4.64
N ASP A 667 -10.92 2.51 -4.17
CA ASP A 667 -10.34 2.78 -2.86
C ASP A 667 -9.64 4.14 -2.81
N HIS A 668 -10.44 5.19 -2.84
CA HIS A 668 -10.01 6.58 -2.82
C HIS A 668 -10.95 7.38 -1.91
N LYS A 669 -10.48 8.55 -1.49
CA LYS A 669 -11.27 9.52 -0.75
C LYS A 669 -11.15 10.84 -1.47
N LEU A 670 -12.20 11.66 -1.43
CA LEU A 670 -12.08 13.01 -1.96
C LEU A 670 -11.08 13.78 -1.08
N GLY A 671 -9.96 14.17 -1.68
CA GLY A 671 -8.86 14.84 -1.00
C GLY A 671 -9.03 16.35 -0.89
N ASN A 672 -8.07 16.99 -0.21
CA ASN A 672 -7.89 18.43 -0.20
C ASN A 672 -6.66 18.86 -1.02
N GLY A 673 -6.27 18.04 -1.99
CA GLY A 673 -5.16 18.29 -2.91
C GLY A 673 -3.79 17.87 -2.40
N THR A 674 -3.68 17.28 -1.20
CA THR A 674 -2.40 16.79 -0.65
C THR A 674 -1.61 15.88 -1.58
N GLU A 675 -2.30 15.10 -2.42
CA GLU A 675 -1.72 14.23 -3.45
C GLU A 675 -0.86 15.01 -4.46
N PHE A 676 -1.17 16.28 -4.74
CA PHE A 676 -0.40 17.13 -5.63
C PHE A 676 0.89 17.68 -5.00
N ALA A 677 1.21 17.31 -3.74
CA ALA A 677 2.52 17.60 -3.16
C ALA A 677 3.66 17.02 -4.00
N LEU A 678 3.45 15.87 -4.66
CA LEU A 678 4.44 15.28 -5.56
C LEU A 678 4.79 16.21 -6.74
N TYR A 679 3.86 17.04 -7.20
CA TYR A 679 4.09 17.92 -8.34
C TYR A 679 5.08 19.03 -7.99
N GLY A 680 4.97 19.63 -6.80
CA GLY A 680 5.93 20.63 -6.32
C GLY A 680 7.33 20.07 -6.05
N LEU A 681 7.41 18.77 -5.75
CA LEU A 681 8.63 18.05 -5.40
C LEU A 681 9.41 17.54 -6.62
N TYR A 682 8.70 17.20 -7.70
CA TYR A 682 9.28 16.60 -8.90
C TYR A 682 9.24 17.50 -10.14
N CYS A 683 8.56 18.66 -10.14
CA CYS A 683 8.53 19.53 -11.32
C CYS A 683 9.92 20.00 -11.77
N ASP A 684 10.85 20.30 -10.85
CA ASP A 684 12.23 20.67 -11.21
C ASP A 684 13.01 19.50 -11.83
N GLN A 685 12.73 18.25 -11.40
CA GLN A 685 13.30 17.05 -12.01
C GLN A 685 12.73 16.84 -13.42
N VAL A 686 11.41 16.93 -13.57
CA VAL A 686 10.72 16.76 -14.85
C VAL A 686 11.13 17.86 -15.84
N ALA A 687 11.40 19.09 -15.39
CA ALA A 687 11.81 20.21 -16.23
C ALA A 687 13.13 19.99 -16.98
N GLN A 688 13.94 19.02 -16.54
CA GLN A 688 15.17 18.61 -17.23
C GLN A 688 14.87 17.85 -18.54
N TYR A 689 13.69 17.26 -18.65
CA TYR A 689 13.29 16.36 -19.73
C TYR A 689 12.08 16.88 -20.52
N ASP A 690 11.07 17.40 -19.82
CA ASP A 690 9.85 17.98 -20.39
C ASP A 690 9.45 19.24 -19.61
N ARG A 691 9.80 20.41 -20.17
CA ARG A 691 9.49 21.70 -19.55
C ARG A 691 8.01 22.06 -19.57
N ASP A 692 7.25 21.59 -20.57
CA ASP A 692 5.82 21.91 -20.68
C ASP A 692 5.04 21.16 -19.59
N ILE A 693 5.28 19.85 -19.46
CA ILE A 693 4.66 19.06 -18.38
C ILE A 693 5.11 19.57 -17.01
N ALA A 694 6.39 19.89 -16.81
CA ALA A 694 6.86 20.45 -15.55
C ALA A 694 6.16 21.77 -15.16
N GLN A 695 5.92 22.67 -16.13
CA GLN A 695 5.19 23.91 -15.89
C GLN A 695 3.73 23.65 -15.50
N LYS A 696 3.07 22.70 -16.19
CA LYS A 696 1.70 22.29 -15.87
C LYS A 696 1.61 21.62 -14.49
N MET A 697 2.61 20.82 -14.12
CA MET A 697 2.74 20.26 -12.77
C MET A 697 2.86 21.37 -11.72
N TYR A 698 3.76 22.33 -11.92
CA TYR A 698 3.95 23.46 -11.01
C TYR A 698 2.66 24.31 -10.87
N ALA A 699 1.95 24.58 -11.98
CA ALA A 699 0.69 25.29 -11.97
C ALA A 699 -0.41 24.54 -11.21
N THR A 700 -0.49 23.21 -11.37
CA THR A 700 -1.43 22.35 -10.64
C THR A 700 -1.09 22.31 -9.15
N TRP A 701 0.19 22.22 -8.77
CA TRP A 701 0.64 22.33 -7.37
C TRP A 701 0.22 23.68 -6.74
N CYS A 702 0.37 24.78 -7.48
CA CYS A 702 -0.12 26.10 -7.03
C CYS A 702 -1.64 26.14 -6.87
N ARG A 703 -2.40 25.55 -7.80
CA ARG A 703 -3.87 25.44 -7.74
C ARG A 703 -4.34 24.60 -6.55
N ALA A 704 -3.57 23.59 -6.14
CA ALA A 704 -3.78 22.82 -4.92
C ALA A 704 -3.35 23.56 -3.62
N LYS A 705 -2.98 24.85 -3.72
CA LYS A 705 -2.45 25.69 -2.62
C LYS A 705 -1.08 25.24 -2.07
N LYS A 706 -0.21 24.74 -2.96
CA LYS A 706 1.18 24.34 -2.68
C LYS A 706 1.29 23.37 -1.48
N PRO A 707 0.55 22.25 -1.49
CA PRO A 707 0.60 21.27 -0.41
C PRO A 707 2.01 20.70 -0.28
N VAL A 708 2.38 20.35 0.95
CA VAL A 708 3.61 19.63 1.28
C VAL A 708 3.29 18.27 1.87
N LYS A 709 4.25 17.34 1.84
CA LYS A 709 4.07 16.00 2.40
C LYS A 709 3.94 16.09 3.92
N GLY A 710 3.07 15.25 4.49
CA GLY A 710 3.00 15.09 5.93
C GLY A 710 4.26 14.44 6.50
N PHE A 711 4.55 14.68 7.77
CA PHE A 711 5.59 13.98 8.51
C PHE A 711 5.04 12.62 8.98
N TRP A 712 5.53 11.55 8.36
CA TRP A 712 5.18 10.17 8.71
C TRP A 712 6.42 9.27 8.64
N GLY A 713 6.46 8.22 9.47
CA GLY A 713 7.63 7.34 9.58
C GLY A 713 8.01 6.65 8.27
N GLU A 714 7.03 6.31 7.43
CA GLU A 714 7.24 5.64 6.15
C GLU A 714 7.51 6.60 4.97
N SER A 715 7.46 7.91 5.19
CA SER A 715 7.73 8.91 4.16
C SER A 715 9.12 9.51 4.32
N VAL A 716 9.80 9.78 3.20
CA VAL A 716 11.14 10.39 3.23
C VAL A 716 11.04 11.85 3.66
N THR A 717 11.43 12.13 4.89
CA THR A 717 11.33 13.45 5.53
C THR A 717 12.21 14.50 4.82
N LEU A 718 13.34 14.08 4.23
CA LEU A 718 14.22 14.98 3.48
C LEU A 718 13.53 15.63 2.26
N GLU A 719 12.53 14.97 1.66
CA GLU A 719 11.78 15.53 0.52
C GLU A 719 11.02 16.81 0.89
N ASN A 720 10.67 17.00 2.17
CA ASN A 720 10.03 18.24 2.62
C ASN A 720 10.91 19.48 2.48
N LEU A 721 12.22 19.31 2.28
CA LEU A 721 13.17 20.40 2.04
C LEU A 721 13.50 20.59 0.55
N MET A 722 12.82 19.87 -0.35
CA MET A 722 13.17 19.79 -1.77
C MET A 722 12.15 20.47 -2.71
N TYR A 723 11.15 21.16 -2.18
CA TYR A 723 10.13 21.82 -2.99
C TYR A 723 10.70 22.91 -3.91
N SER A 724 10.11 23.06 -5.11
CA SER A 724 10.57 24.03 -6.10
C SER A 724 10.40 25.48 -5.63
N SER A 725 11.53 26.19 -5.58
CA SER A 725 11.60 27.66 -5.49
C SER A 725 12.01 28.30 -6.82
N THR A 726 12.52 27.52 -7.78
CA THR A 726 13.17 28.00 -9.00
C THR A 726 12.17 28.43 -10.07
N LEU A 727 11.07 27.68 -10.23
CA LEU A 727 10.02 28.00 -11.19
C LEU A 727 9.15 29.18 -10.74
N GLN A 728 9.21 29.60 -9.46
CA GLN A 728 8.45 30.73 -8.95
C GLN A 728 8.81 32.06 -9.61
N GLY A 729 10.08 32.25 -10.02
CA GLY A 729 10.58 33.50 -10.61
C GLY A 729 10.62 33.54 -12.15
N ARG A 730 10.42 32.41 -12.82
CA ARG A 730 10.44 32.29 -14.29
C ARG A 730 9.10 31.88 -14.89
N ALA A 731 8.21 31.28 -14.10
CA ALA A 731 6.86 30.96 -14.54
C ALA A 731 6.00 32.23 -14.52
N ASN A 732 5.30 32.50 -15.62
CA ASN A 732 3.99 33.10 -15.44
C ASN A 732 3.22 32.12 -14.55
N ALA A 733 2.81 32.54 -13.35
CA ALA A 733 1.78 31.81 -12.58
C ALA A 733 0.47 31.63 -13.40
N GLN A 734 0.41 32.26 -14.58
CA GLN A 734 -0.55 32.11 -15.68
C GLN A 734 0.00 31.36 -16.92
N ALA A 735 0.96 30.43 -16.81
CA ALA A 735 1.10 29.41 -17.84
C ALA A 735 -0.24 28.65 -17.84
N SER A 736 -1.16 29.07 -18.71
CA SER A 736 -2.58 28.77 -18.57
C SER A 736 -2.75 27.27 -18.71
N LEU A 737 -2.89 26.58 -17.58
CA LEU A 737 -3.58 25.30 -17.57
C LEU A 737 -4.95 25.61 -18.17
N ASP A 738 -5.23 25.08 -19.35
CA ASP A 738 -6.53 25.15 -19.99
C ASP A 738 -6.98 23.70 -20.19
N LEU A 739 -7.65 23.17 -19.18
CA LEU A 739 -8.14 21.80 -19.21
C LEU A 739 -9.51 21.78 -19.86
N LYS A 740 -9.68 20.83 -20.78
CA LYS A 740 -10.94 20.53 -21.47
C LYS A 740 -11.36 19.11 -21.18
N SER A 741 -12.52 18.71 -21.71
CA SER A 741 -12.97 17.32 -21.67
C SER A 741 -11.88 16.37 -22.20
N CYS A 742 -11.68 15.26 -21.51
CA CYS A 742 -10.53 14.36 -21.70
C CYS A 742 -10.96 12.89 -21.65
N ALA A 743 -10.50 12.13 -22.64
CA ALA A 743 -10.67 10.67 -22.73
C ALA A 743 -9.35 9.95 -23.05
N SER A 744 -8.22 10.56 -22.69
CA SER A 744 -6.89 10.03 -23.01
C SER A 744 -6.45 8.85 -22.14
N PHE A 745 -7.22 8.47 -21.11
CA PHE A 745 -6.84 7.46 -20.11
C PHE A 745 -7.83 6.29 -20.01
N PRO A 746 -8.18 5.64 -21.13
CA PRO A 746 -9.24 4.62 -21.14
C PRO A 746 -8.94 3.41 -20.26
N ASN A 747 -7.67 3.05 -19.99
CA ASN A 747 -7.35 1.91 -19.12
C ASN A 747 -7.48 2.24 -17.63
N SER A 748 -7.48 3.52 -17.25
CA SER A 748 -7.87 3.96 -15.91
C SER A 748 -9.38 3.92 -15.69
N GLY A 749 -10.14 3.83 -16.80
CA GLY A 749 -11.59 3.94 -16.82
C GLY A 749 -12.14 5.34 -16.59
N ILE A 750 -11.33 6.39 -16.38
CA ILE A 750 -11.84 7.73 -16.08
C ILE A 750 -11.95 8.59 -17.34
N TYR A 751 -13.17 9.04 -17.62
CA TYR A 751 -13.51 9.99 -18.67
C TYR A 751 -14.00 11.28 -18.03
N VAL A 752 -13.47 12.43 -18.47
CA VAL A 752 -13.80 13.75 -17.91
C VAL A 752 -14.49 14.60 -18.96
N PHE A 753 -15.59 15.24 -18.57
CA PHE A 753 -16.28 16.29 -19.31
C PHE A 753 -16.25 17.56 -18.49
N ARG A 754 -15.81 18.68 -19.08
CA ARG A 754 -15.69 19.94 -18.34
C ARG A 754 -15.84 21.16 -19.23
N ASP A 755 -16.34 22.23 -18.63
CA ASP A 755 -16.36 23.56 -19.20
C ASP A 755 -15.95 24.61 -18.15
N HIS A 756 -15.76 25.85 -18.58
CA HIS A 756 -15.44 26.98 -17.69
C HIS A 756 -14.26 26.73 -16.73
N PHE A 757 -13.25 25.96 -17.17
CA PHE A 757 -12.10 25.58 -16.35
C PHE A 757 -11.44 26.79 -15.68
N GLY A 758 -11.19 26.66 -14.39
CA GLY A 758 -10.52 27.67 -13.57
C GLY A 758 -11.34 28.90 -13.22
N THR A 759 -12.65 28.84 -13.43
CA THR A 759 -13.60 29.85 -12.99
C THR A 759 -14.51 29.30 -11.87
N PRO A 760 -15.18 30.16 -11.08
CA PRO A 760 -16.21 29.73 -10.15
C PRO A 760 -17.44 29.05 -10.80
N GLN A 761 -17.52 29.03 -12.13
CA GLN A 761 -18.59 28.43 -12.93
C GLN A 761 -18.18 27.06 -13.50
N GLU A 762 -17.01 26.54 -13.13
CA GLU A 762 -16.51 25.27 -13.65
C GLU A 762 -17.48 24.12 -13.37
N ASN A 763 -18.00 23.51 -14.44
CA ASN A 763 -18.71 22.25 -14.37
C ASN A 763 -17.76 21.11 -14.70
N TYR A 764 -17.93 19.99 -13.99
CA TYR A 764 -17.07 18.83 -14.15
C TYR A 764 -17.88 17.56 -13.92
N LEU A 765 -17.84 16.65 -14.90
CA LEU A 765 -18.41 15.32 -14.83
C LEU A 765 -17.28 14.32 -15.05
N ALA A 766 -17.07 13.39 -14.12
CA ALA A 766 -16.19 12.26 -14.32
C ALA A 766 -16.98 10.96 -14.31
N VAL A 767 -16.65 10.05 -15.24
CA VAL A 767 -17.34 8.78 -15.45
C VAL A 767 -16.34 7.64 -15.36
N MET A 768 -16.67 6.60 -14.59
CA MET A 768 -15.89 5.36 -14.45
C MET A 768 -16.40 4.30 -15.42
N SER A 769 -15.56 3.86 -16.36
CA SER A 769 -15.84 2.77 -17.31
C SER A 769 -14.53 2.20 -17.84
N SER A 770 -14.03 1.13 -17.23
CA SER A 770 -12.75 0.53 -17.61
C SER A 770 -12.91 -0.74 -18.45
N PRO A 771 -12.15 -0.91 -19.54
CA PRO A 771 -12.11 -2.16 -20.31
C PRO A 771 -11.36 -3.29 -19.60
N LYS A 772 -10.68 -2.99 -18.47
CA LYS A 772 -9.90 -3.94 -17.67
C LYS A 772 -10.27 -3.83 -16.20
N ASN A 773 -10.08 -4.91 -15.46
CA ASN A 773 -10.19 -4.88 -14.00
C ASN A 773 -9.21 -3.84 -13.41
N ILE A 774 -9.70 -3.02 -12.50
CA ILE A 774 -8.91 -2.03 -11.75
C ILE A 774 -8.65 -2.62 -10.36
N GLY A 775 -7.38 -2.83 -10.00
CA GLY A 775 -7.03 -3.24 -8.64
C GLY A 775 -7.45 -2.17 -7.63
N HIS A 776 -7.95 -2.57 -6.45
CA HIS A 776 -8.56 -1.61 -5.51
C HIS A 776 -9.71 -0.78 -6.14
N GLY A 777 -10.30 -1.25 -7.24
CA GLY A 777 -11.55 -0.73 -7.80
C GLY A 777 -12.75 -1.28 -7.06
N HIS A 778 -13.89 -0.60 -7.19
CA HIS A 778 -15.16 -1.03 -6.63
C HIS A 778 -16.04 -1.68 -7.70
N LYS A 779 -17.24 -2.10 -7.34
CA LYS A 779 -18.26 -2.59 -8.29
C LYS A 779 -19.02 -1.41 -8.90
N ASP A 780 -18.28 -0.48 -9.51
CA ASP A 780 -18.70 0.87 -9.87
C ASP A 780 -18.68 1.15 -11.38
N GLN A 781 -18.65 0.12 -12.22
CA GLN A 781 -18.60 0.31 -13.67
C GLN A 781 -19.86 1.03 -14.18
N GLY A 782 -19.67 2.19 -14.79
CA GLY A 782 -20.69 3.13 -15.23
C GLY A 782 -21.05 4.23 -14.23
N ALA A 783 -20.45 4.24 -13.04
CA ALA A 783 -20.64 5.29 -12.05
C ALA A 783 -20.11 6.64 -12.55
N PHE A 784 -20.62 7.72 -11.96
CA PHE A 784 -20.20 9.07 -12.30
C PHE A 784 -20.31 10.01 -11.10
N ILE A 785 -19.50 11.07 -11.13
CA ILE A 785 -19.59 12.20 -10.18
C ILE A 785 -19.80 13.49 -10.96
N TYR A 786 -20.51 14.45 -10.35
CA TYR A 786 -20.85 15.70 -11.02
C TYR A 786 -20.70 16.90 -10.09
N TYR A 787 -19.98 17.92 -10.58
CA TYR A 787 -19.80 19.22 -9.97
C TYR A 787 -20.52 20.27 -10.81
N TYR A 788 -21.31 21.10 -10.13
CA TYR A 788 -21.95 22.29 -10.66
C TYR A 788 -21.32 23.54 -10.03
N HIS A 789 -20.68 24.38 -10.83
CA HIS A 789 -20.01 25.61 -10.36
C HIS A 789 -19.07 25.35 -9.17
N CYS A 790 -18.16 24.38 -9.33
CA CYS A 790 -17.24 23.90 -8.30
C CYS A 790 -17.89 23.25 -7.04
N ILE A 791 -19.21 23.04 -7.03
CA ILE A 791 -19.91 22.39 -5.92
C ILE A 791 -20.31 20.96 -6.33
N PRO A 792 -19.89 19.92 -5.59
CA PRO A 792 -20.31 18.56 -5.85
C PRO A 792 -21.82 18.39 -5.64
N VAL A 793 -22.46 17.68 -6.58
CA VAL A 793 -23.89 17.40 -6.64
C VAL A 793 -24.15 15.89 -6.54
N ILE A 794 -23.42 15.12 -7.35
CA ILE A 794 -23.40 13.64 -7.32
C ILE A 794 -21.98 13.22 -6.97
N MET A 795 -21.84 12.32 -6.01
CA MET A 795 -20.54 11.90 -5.48
C MET A 795 -20.48 10.40 -5.24
N ASP A 796 -19.30 9.82 -5.42
CA ASP A 796 -19.01 8.45 -5.01
C ASP A 796 -18.68 8.39 -3.51
N SER A 797 -18.97 7.28 -2.86
CA SER A 797 -18.79 7.11 -1.42
C SER A 797 -17.30 7.07 -1.00
N GLY A 798 -16.42 6.61 -1.92
CA GLY A 798 -15.01 6.36 -1.62
C GLY A 798 -14.83 5.20 -0.64
N ILE A 799 -13.75 5.22 0.16
CA ILE A 799 -13.51 4.22 1.22
C ILE A 799 -12.93 4.87 2.49
N GLU A 800 -13.47 4.49 3.66
CA GLU A 800 -12.97 4.95 4.96
C GLU A 800 -11.77 4.11 5.47
N GLY A 801 -11.82 2.79 5.29
CA GLY A 801 -10.79 1.87 5.73
C GLY A 801 -11.04 0.42 5.27
N TYR A 802 -10.06 -0.47 5.54
CA TYR A 802 -10.10 -1.90 5.17
C TYR A 802 -10.42 -2.86 6.32
N PHE A 803 -10.37 -2.34 7.54
CA PHE A 803 -10.43 -3.10 8.77
C PHE A 803 -11.69 -2.71 9.55
N GLU A 804 -12.82 -2.53 8.89
CA GLU A 804 -14.05 -2.09 9.54
C GLU A 804 -15.31 -2.54 8.79
N ALA A 805 -16.44 -2.46 9.50
CA ALA A 805 -17.74 -2.89 9.02
C ALA A 805 -18.25 -2.13 7.79
N SER A 806 -17.77 -0.91 7.51
CA SER A 806 -18.21 -0.09 6.36
C SER A 806 -17.57 -0.52 5.04
N THR A 807 -16.50 -1.32 5.03
CA THR A 807 -15.80 -1.67 3.79
C THR A 807 -16.67 -2.39 2.76
N PRO A 808 -17.49 -3.41 3.11
CA PRO A 808 -18.39 -4.06 2.16
C PRO A 808 -19.42 -3.11 1.54
N TRP A 809 -19.91 -2.11 2.30
CA TRP A 809 -20.79 -1.07 1.79
C TRP A 809 -20.09 -0.27 0.69
N HIS A 810 -18.90 0.24 0.97
CA HIS A 810 -18.16 1.08 0.03
C HIS A 810 -17.86 0.38 -1.30
N ILE A 811 -17.46 -0.90 -1.27
CA ILE A 811 -17.01 -1.63 -2.46
C ILE A 811 -18.17 -2.09 -3.38
N CYS A 812 -19.38 -2.25 -2.83
CA CYS A 812 -20.50 -2.86 -3.56
C CYS A 812 -21.24 -1.86 -4.47
N SER A 813 -21.92 -2.35 -5.51
CA SER A 813 -22.70 -1.51 -6.44
C SER A 813 -23.83 -0.72 -5.79
N TYR A 814 -24.23 -1.10 -4.58
CA TYR A 814 -25.26 -0.42 -3.80
C TYR A 814 -24.81 0.97 -3.31
N SER A 815 -23.52 1.30 -3.29
CA SER A 815 -23.00 2.60 -2.85
C SER A 815 -22.70 3.59 -4.00
N HIS A 816 -22.84 3.17 -5.26
CA HIS A 816 -22.40 3.93 -6.43
C HIS A 816 -23.55 4.37 -7.34
N ALA A 817 -23.28 5.31 -8.25
CA ALA A 817 -24.22 5.80 -9.25
C ALA A 817 -24.46 4.80 -10.42
N VAL A 818 -24.90 3.57 -10.11
CA VAL A 818 -24.99 2.44 -11.06
C VAL A 818 -26.39 1.81 -11.10
N MET A 819 -26.64 1.00 -12.12
CA MET A 819 -27.83 0.16 -12.21
C MET A 819 -27.46 -1.28 -11.83
N GLN A 820 -28.32 -1.95 -11.06
CA GLN A 820 -28.19 -3.34 -10.66
C GLN A 820 -29.34 -4.17 -11.21
N PHE A 821 -29.04 -5.43 -11.52
CA PHE A 821 -30.03 -6.42 -11.93
C PHE A 821 -30.56 -7.15 -10.70
N GLU A 822 -31.87 -7.40 -10.64
CA GLU A 822 -32.47 -8.22 -9.59
C GLU A 822 -31.80 -9.59 -9.52
N ALA A 823 -31.44 -10.00 -8.30
CA ALA A 823 -30.87 -11.31 -8.05
C ALA A 823 -31.96 -12.39 -8.11
N PRO A 824 -31.64 -13.59 -8.62
CA PRO A 824 -32.55 -14.73 -8.52
C PRO A 824 -32.93 -14.99 -7.05
N PRO A 825 -34.15 -15.47 -6.78
CA PRO A 825 -34.55 -15.83 -5.42
C PRO A 825 -33.52 -16.76 -4.76
N HIS A 826 -33.05 -16.37 -3.59
CA HIS A 826 -32.07 -17.10 -2.82
C HIS A 826 -32.56 -17.35 -1.40
N GLY A 827 -31.97 -18.34 -0.74
CA GLY A 827 -32.18 -18.57 0.70
C GLY A 827 -31.53 -17.49 1.56
N PRO A 828 -31.49 -17.70 2.89
CA PRO A 828 -30.71 -16.87 3.80
C PRO A 828 -29.26 -16.74 3.33
N ILE A 829 -28.73 -15.53 3.35
CA ILE A 829 -27.33 -15.25 2.99
C ILE A 829 -26.54 -15.03 4.27
N GLU A 830 -25.39 -15.66 4.37
CA GLU A 830 -24.43 -15.41 5.43
C GLU A 830 -23.68 -14.11 5.13
N LYS A 831 -23.77 -13.14 6.06
CA LYS A 831 -23.09 -11.85 5.91
C LYS A 831 -21.58 -12.03 5.98
N THR A 832 -20.86 -11.24 5.19
CA THR A 832 -19.38 -11.24 5.23
C THR A 832 -18.90 -10.61 6.55
N ALA A 833 -18.21 -11.41 7.37
CA ALA A 833 -17.64 -11.01 8.66
C ALA A 833 -16.15 -11.37 8.70
N GLY A 834 -15.39 -10.71 9.57
CA GLY A 834 -13.95 -10.97 9.72
C GLY A 834 -13.11 -9.73 9.98
N PHE A 835 -11.80 -9.96 10.13
CA PHE A 835 -10.83 -8.91 10.44
C PHE A 835 -10.51 -8.00 9.25
N ILE A 836 -10.66 -8.52 8.02
CA ILE A 836 -10.36 -7.80 6.78
C ILE A 836 -11.46 -8.08 5.78
N ASN A 837 -12.05 -7.02 5.26
CA ASN A 837 -13.02 -7.09 4.18
C ASN A 837 -12.39 -6.42 2.94
N LEU A 838 -11.86 -7.22 1.99
CA LEU A 838 -11.32 -6.71 0.72
C LEU A 838 -12.28 -6.95 -0.47
N SER A 839 -13.55 -7.21 -0.18
CA SER A 839 -14.56 -7.42 -1.21
C SER A 839 -15.89 -6.82 -0.77
N ALA A 840 -16.77 -6.60 -1.76
CA ALA A 840 -18.17 -6.25 -1.53
C ALA A 840 -18.93 -7.33 -0.71
N GLY A 841 -18.37 -8.54 -0.60
CA GLY A 841 -19.01 -9.64 0.08
C GLY A 841 -20.38 -9.97 -0.52
N THR A 842 -21.39 -9.97 0.34
CA THR A 842 -22.79 -10.28 0.02
C THR A 842 -23.70 -9.05 0.09
N TYR A 843 -23.14 -7.85 0.22
CA TYR A 843 -23.87 -6.66 0.65
C TYR A 843 -25.09 -6.30 -0.22
N SER A 844 -24.88 -6.23 -1.54
CA SER A 844 -25.96 -6.01 -2.52
C SER A 844 -26.93 -7.18 -2.59
N LEU A 845 -26.39 -8.40 -2.50
CA LEU A 845 -27.17 -9.63 -2.65
C LEU A 845 -28.16 -9.81 -1.50
N GLU A 846 -27.78 -9.45 -0.27
CA GLU A 846 -28.68 -9.42 0.90
C GLU A 846 -29.92 -8.54 0.69
N ARG A 847 -29.81 -7.55 -0.20
CA ARG A 847 -30.87 -6.61 -0.57
C ARG A 847 -31.60 -7.00 -1.86
N GLY A 848 -31.26 -8.14 -2.46
CA GLY A 848 -31.89 -8.69 -3.67
C GLY A 848 -31.27 -8.23 -4.98
N TRP A 849 -30.03 -7.71 -4.98
CA TRP A 849 -29.41 -7.12 -6.17
C TRP A 849 -28.04 -7.73 -6.46
N ASN A 850 -27.74 -7.92 -7.74
CA ASN A 850 -26.40 -8.32 -8.18
C ASN A 850 -25.47 -7.10 -8.21
N ASP A 851 -24.24 -7.25 -7.72
CA ASP A 851 -23.18 -6.30 -8.02
C ASP A 851 -22.85 -6.30 -9.53
N GLY A 852 -22.38 -5.15 -10.02
CA GLY A 852 -21.91 -4.96 -11.38
C GLY A 852 -20.60 -5.69 -11.68
N PRO A 853 -20.19 -5.72 -12.96
CA PRO A 853 -18.97 -6.39 -13.39
C PRO A 853 -17.70 -5.60 -12.98
N ASP A 854 -16.53 -6.26 -13.05
CA ASP A 854 -15.22 -5.63 -12.82
C ASP A 854 -14.72 -4.79 -14.00
N CYS A 855 -15.38 -4.87 -15.16
CA CYS A 855 -15.07 -4.09 -16.35
C CYS A 855 -16.31 -3.85 -17.20
N SER A 856 -16.22 -2.84 -18.06
CA SER A 856 -17.25 -2.42 -19.00
C SER A 856 -16.63 -2.00 -20.33
N LYS A 857 -17.45 -1.73 -21.34
CA LYS A 857 -16.96 -1.34 -22.66
C LYS A 857 -17.61 -0.04 -23.10
N VAL A 858 -16.80 1.01 -23.27
CA VAL A 858 -17.23 2.23 -23.96
C VAL A 858 -17.50 1.93 -25.43
N THR A 859 -18.70 2.22 -25.90
CA THR A 859 -19.15 1.95 -27.28
C THR A 859 -19.17 3.20 -28.15
N GLN A 860 -19.43 4.36 -27.55
CA GLN A 860 -19.44 5.65 -28.24
C GLN A 860 -18.97 6.76 -27.29
N LEU A 861 -18.26 7.73 -27.85
CA LEU A 861 -17.80 8.91 -27.13
C LEU A 861 -17.91 10.13 -28.05
N CYS A 862 -18.57 11.19 -27.58
CA CYS A 862 -18.73 12.45 -28.28
C CYS A 862 -18.14 13.58 -27.41
N LEU A 863 -17.00 14.13 -27.82
CA LEU A 863 -16.30 15.24 -27.16
C LEU A 863 -16.13 16.41 -28.12
N ASN A 864 -16.26 17.63 -27.62
CA ASN A 864 -15.98 18.88 -28.33
C ASN A 864 -16.62 18.96 -29.73
N ASP A 865 -17.87 18.50 -29.92
CA ASP A 865 -18.54 18.62 -31.21
C ASP A 865 -18.79 20.10 -31.50
N THR A 866 -18.15 20.62 -32.54
CA THR A 866 -18.03 22.07 -32.82
C THR A 866 -19.36 22.81 -33.05
N ASN A 867 -20.49 22.09 -33.11
CA ASN A 867 -21.83 22.64 -33.26
C ASN A 867 -22.82 22.23 -32.16
N ASP A 868 -22.42 21.41 -31.18
CA ASP A 868 -23.31 20.90 -30.12
C ASP A 868 -22.77 21.27 -28.74
N SER A 869 -23.63 21.84 -27.89
CA SER A 869 -23.31 22.11 -26.48
C SER A 869 -23.35 20.84 -25.62
N CYS A 870 -23.63 19.69 -26.23
CA CYS A 870 -23.72 18.41 -25.56
C CYS A 870 -22.48 17.55 -25.81
N GLU A 871 -21.97 16.94 -24.75
CA GLU A 871 -20.98 15.87 -24.82
C GLU A 871 -21.55 14.61 -24.17
N SER A 872 -21.14 13.44 -24.65
CA SER A 872 -21.70 12.18 -24.17
C SER A 872 -20.75 10.99 -24.23
N ILE A 873 -21.05 10.00 -23.39
CA ILE A 873 -20.43 8.68 -23.39
C ILE A 873 -21.51 7.61 -23.34
N SER A 874 -21.38 6.60 -24.18
CA SER A 874 -22.20 5.40 -24.17
C SER A 874 -21.35 4.18 -23.89
N MET A 875 -21.88 3.26 -23.09
CA MET A 875 -21.16 2.06 -22.65
C MET A 875 -22.08 0.85 -22.53
N GLU A 876 -21.47 -0.32 -22.65
CA GLU A 876 -22.06 -1.64 -22.45
C GLU A 876 -21.56 -2.20 -21.11
N ILE A 877 -22.48 -2.53 -20.21
CA ILE A 877 -22.22 -3.09 -18.88
C ILE A 877 -22.99 -4.40 -18.76
N LYS A 878 -22.28 -5.50 -18.50
CA LYS A 878 -22.88 -6.85 -18.46
C LYS A 878 -23.37 -7.19 -17.07
N ASN A 879 -24.48 -7.91 -16.97
CA ASN A 879 -24.87 -8.58 -15.73
C ASN A 879 -23.87 -9.72 -15.43
N PRO A 880 -23.07 -9.66 -14.35
CA PRO A 880 -22.07 -10.69 -14.08
C PRO A 880 -22.68 -12.01 -13.58
N LYS A 881 -23.97 -12.04 -13.21
CA LYS A 881 -24.64 -13.20 -12.59
C LYS A 881 -25.74 -13.82 -13.46
N GLY A 882 -25.80 -13.51 -14.76
CA GLY A 882 -26.78 -14.11 -15.66
C GLY A 882 -26.83 -13.46 -17.03
N CYS A 883 -27.99 -13.57 -17.68
CA CYS A 883 -28.31 -12.81 -18.88
C CYS A 883 -28.60 -11.35 -18.52
N GLY A 884 -28.42 -10.45 -19.49
CA GLY A 884 -28.66 -9.03 -19.30
C GLY A 884 -27.47 -8.18 -19.71
N VAL A 885 -27.74 -7.19 -20.55
CA VAL A 885 -26.76 -6.18 -20.95
C VAL A 885 -27.41 -4.81 -20.79
N GLN A 886 -26.78 -3.97 -19.98
CA GLN A 886 -27.14 -2.57 -19.82
C GLN A 886 -26.40 -1.75 -20.88
N HIS A 887 -27.14 -0.91 -21.60
CA HIS A 887 -26.59 0.17 -22.41
C HIS A 887 -26.87 1.48 -21.69
N ARG A 888 -25.81 2.07 -21.15
CA ARG A 888 -25.86 3.37 -20.49
C ARG A 888 -25.38 4.46 -21.43
N THR A 889 -26.10 5.57 -21.49
CA THR A 889 -25.62 6.83 -22.07
C THR A 889 -25.70 7.94 -21.02
N ILE A 890 -24.59 8.64 -20.82
CA ILE A 890 -24.51 9.83 -19.98
C ILE A 890 -24.21 11.01 -20.90
N THR A 891 -25.05 12.04 -20.84
CA THR A 891 -24.91 13.26 -21.64
C THR A 891 -24.86 14.47 -20.71
N ILE A 892 -23.84 15.31 -20.86
CA ILE A 892 -23.79 16.64 -20.24
C ILE A 892 -24.14 17.68 -21.30
N ASN A 893 -25.09 18.56 -20.97
CA ASN A 893 -25.39 19.75 -21.77
C ASN A 893 -24.77 20.96 -21.07
N HIS A 894 -23.69 21.50 -21.64
CA HIS A 894 -22.94 22.62 -21.06
C HIS A 894 -23.73 23.94 -21.06
N LEU A 895 -24.69 24.12 -21.97
CA LEU A 895 -25.53 25.32 -22.01
C LEU A 895 -26.65 25.28 -20.97
N ALA A 896 -27.31 24.13 -20.85
CA ALA A 896 -28.37 23.93 -19.87
C ALA A 896 -27.84 23.58 -18.47
N GLU A 897 -26.54 23.26 -18.37
CA GLU A 897 -25.86 22.76 -17.17
C GLU A 897 -26.57 21.54 -16.56
N THR A 898 -27.06 20.64 -17.42
CA THR A 898 -27.79 19.44 -17.01
C THR A 898 -27.06 18.17 -17.39
N VAL A 899 -27.17 17.13 -16.56
CA VAL A 899 -26.69 15.78 -16.85
C VAL A 899 -27.89 14.85 -17.04
N THR A 900 -27.96 14.16 -18.17
CA THR A 900 -28.98 13.13 -18.44
C THR A 900 -28.32 11.76 -18.44
N VAL A 901 -28.94 10.80 -17.75
CA VAL A 901 -28.53 9.39 -17.74
C VAL A 901 -29.67 8.57 -18.32
N GLN A 902 -29.36 7.73 -19.31
CA GLN A 902 -30.31 6.83 -19.93
C GLN A 902 -29.75 5.42 -19.96
N ASP A 903 -30.43 4.51 -19.28
CA ASP A 903 -30.16 3.09 -19.22
C ASP A 903 -31.24 2.34 -19.98
N THR A 904 -30.83 1.54 -20.97
CA THR A 904 -31.69 0.54 -21.62
C THR A 904 -31.13 -0.84 -21.36
N VAL A 905 -32.01 -1.84 -21.28
CA VAL A 905 -31.63 -3.22 -20.95
C VAL A 905 -32.03 -4.15 -22.07
N MET A 906 -31.12 -5.05 -22.44
CA MET A 906 -31.37 -6.16 -23.37
C MET A 906 -31.18 -7.49 -22.65
N ASP A 907 -31.87 -8.53 -23.14
CA ASP A 907 -31.71 -9.92 -22.70
C ASP A 907 -31.93 -10.17 -21.19
N PHE A 908 -32.77 -9.36 -20.54
CA PHE A 908 -33.19 -9.55 -19.16
C PHE A 908 -34.65 -9.11 -18.96
N SER A 909 -35.44 -9.91 -18.24
CA SER A 909 -36.90 -9.75 -18.10
C SER A 909 -37.36 -9.60 -16.65
N GLY A 910 -36.52 -9.01 -15.80
CA GLY A 910 -36.77 -8.83 -14.36
C GLY A 910 -36.77 -7.36 -13.94
N GLN A 911 -36.52 -7.12 -12.65
CA GLN A 911 -36.43 -5.78 -12.10
C GLN A 911 -35.01 -5.24 -12.15
N VAL A 912 -34.89 -3.92 -12.26
CA VAL A 912 -33.61 -3.20 -12.14
C VAL A 912 -33.72 -2.13 -11.06
N LEU A 913 -32.59 -1.88 -10.40
CA LEU A 913 -32.44 -0.82 -9.41
C LEU A 913 -31.37 0.16 -9.87
N PHE A 914 -31.73 1.41 -10.09
CA PHE A 914 -30.75 2.49 -10.28
C PHE A 914 -30.52 3.21 -8.96
N ASN A 915 -29.23 3.33 -8.62
CA ASN A 915 -28.73 3.99 -7.44
C ASN A 915 -28.17 5.36 -7.85
N LEU A 916 -28.53 6.41 -7.12
CA LEU A 916 -27.94 7.74 -7.33
C LEU A 916 -27.57 8.38 -5.98
N PRO A 917 -26.27 8.42 -5.63
CA PRO A 917 -25.78 9.14 -4.47
C PRO A 917 -25.77 10.66 -4.73
N ILE A 918 -26.51 11.39 -3.91
CA ILE A 918 -26.70 12.83 -3.99
C ILE A 918 -26.05 13.47 -2.76
N LEU A 919 -25.19 14.46 -2.98
CA LEU A 919 -24.64 15.27 -1.90
C LEU A 919 -25.61 16.39 -1.54
N ALA A 920 -26.52 16.11 -0.60
CA ALA A 920 -27.54 17.05 -0.17
C ALA A 920 -27.86 16.89 1.32
N LYS A 921 -28.37 17.95 1.93
CA LYS A 921 -28.81 17.96 3.35
C LYS A 921 -30.17 17.32 3.53
N SER A 922 -31.01 17.44 2.51
CA SER A 922 -32.36 16.88 2.49
C SER A 922 -32.84 16.73 1.05
N ALA A 923 -33.77 15.81 0.82
CA ALA A 923 -34.43 15.64 -0.46
C ALA A 923 -35.90 15.27 -0.23
N VAL A 924 -36.77 15.78 -1.10
CA VAL A 924 -38.21 15.50 -1.09
C VAL A 924 -38.64 15.09 -2.49
N GLN A 925 -39.38 14.00 -2.56
CA GLN A 925 -40.00 13.53 -3.80
C GLN A 925 -41.40 14.16 -3.98
N ASN A 926 -41.68 14.62 -5.19
CA ASN A 926 -42.99 15.07 -5.64
C ASN A 926 -43.30 14.46 -7.02
N GLY A 927 -44.03 13.34 -7.02
CA GLY A 927 -44.27 12.57 -8.24
C GLY A 927 -42.97 12.03 -8.83
N ASN A 928 -42.70 12.37 -10.09
CA ASN A 928 -41.48 11.98 -10.81
C ASN A 928 -40.33 12.97 -10.63
N GLU A 929 -40.48 13.99 -9.79
CA GLU A 929 -39.46 15.00 -9.52
C GLU A 929 -38.95 14.87 -8.08
N ILE A 930 -37.64 14.98 -7.90
CA ILE A 930 -36.97 15.03 -6.61
C ILE A 930 -36.30 16.39 -6.49
N PHE A 931 -36.59 17.08 -5.39
CA PHE A 931 -35.98 18.36 -5.05
C PHE A 931 -35.08 18.16 -3.85
N ALA A 932 -33.78 18.38 -4.02
CA ALA A 932 -32.79 18.27 -2.96
C ALA A 932 -32.15 19.63 -2.63
N ASP A 933 -31.95 19.86 -1.34
CA ASP A 933 -31.23 21.03 -0.83
C ASP A 933 -29.74 20.68 -0.67
N GLY A 934 -28.93 21.15 -1.61
CA GLY A 934 -27.49 20.91 -1.62
C GLY A 934 -26.73 21.79 -0.64
N TYR A 935 -25.42 21.90 -0.90
CA TYR A 935 -24.52 22.75 -0.13
C TYR A 935 -24.26 24.07 -0.87
N TYR A 936 -23.81 25.08 -0.12
CA TYR A 936 -23.37 26.38 -0.68
C TYR A 936 -24.40 27.08 -1.59
N GLY A 937 -25.69 26.93 -1.30
CA GLY A 937 -26.78 27.59 -2.03
C GLY A 937 -27.19 26.92 -3.35
N VAL A 938 -26.65 25.74 -3.65
CA VAL A 938 -27.05 24.91 -4.79
C VAL A 938 -28.28 24.08 -4.42
N LYS A 939 -29.33 24.17 -5.22
CA LYS A 939 -30.50 23.27 -5.21
C LYS A 939 -30.35 22.28 -6.36
N ILE A 940 -30.94 21.10 -6.21
CA ILE A 940 -30.85 20.03 -7.20
C ILE A 940 -32.27 19.56 -7.54
N LYS A 941 -32.62 19.61 -8.83
CA LYS A 941 -33.83 18.99 -9.34
C LYS A 941 -33.45 17.73 -10.12
N ILE A 942 -34.04 16.59 -9.78
CA ILE A 942 -33.90 15.35 -10.54
C ILE A 942 -35.27 14.98 -11.09
N THR A 943 -35.39 14.82 -12.40
CA THR A 943 -36.62 14.38 -13.07
C THR A 943 -36.44 12.95 -13.58
N ILE A 944 -37.36 12.07 -13.22
CA ILE A 944 -37.44 10.69 -13.72
C ILE A 944 -38.37 10.65 -14.94
N HIS A 945 -37.82 10.21 -16.07
CA HIS A 945 -38.53 10.11 -17.35
C HIS A 945 -39.05 8.71 -17.65
N SER A 946 -38.45 7.67 -17.08
CA SER A 946 -38.90 6.29 -17.21
C SER A 946 -40.05 5.96 -16.25
N ASN A 947 -40.74 4.84 -16.51
CA ASN A 947 -41.77 4.33 -15.61
C ASN A 947 -41.13 3.63 -14.40
N ALA A 948 -40.91 4.38 -13.32
CA ALA A 948 -40.45 3.81 -12.06
C ALA A 948 -41.60 3.11 -11.32
N GLU A 949 -41.35 1.91 -10.78
CA GLU A 949 -42.27 1.21 -9.88
C GLU A 949 -42.36 1.93 -8.54
N PHE A 950 -41.20 2.27 -7.98
CA PHE A 950 -41.09 3.09 -6.79
C PHE A 950 -39.74 3.81 -6.72
N VAL A 951 -39.70 4.81 -5.85
CA VAL A 951 -38.51 5.59 -5.54
C VAL A 951 -38.37 5.67 -4.02
N VAL A 952 -37.19 5.35 -3.50
CA VAL A 952 -36.86 5.50 -2.06
C VAL A 952 -35.68 6.44 -1.93
N ILE A 953 -35.70 7.28 -0.89
CA ILE A 953 -34.57 8.12 -0.48
C ILE A 953 -34.09 7.58 0.87
N GLU A 954 -32.85 7.14 0.93
CA GLU A 954 -32.21 6.66 2.16
C GLU A 954 -30.86 7.34 2.39
N SER A 955 -30.30 7.19 3.58
CA SER A 955 -28.98 7.71 3.92
C SER A 955 -27.95 6.59 3.79
N GLY A 956 -26.77 6.92 3.27
CA GLY A 956 -25.66 5.99 3.14
C GLY A 956 -24.32 6.66 3.40
N ARG A 957 -23.37 5.88 3.91
CA ARG A 957 -22.11 6.38 4.46
C ARG A 957 -21.09 6.69 3.37
N ALA A 958 -20.29 7.74 3.55
CA ALA A 958 -19.25 8.15 2.64
C ALA A 958 -18.09 8.84 3.36
N THR A 959 -16.92 8.87 2.71
CA THR A 959 -15.77 9.63 3.22
C THR A 959 -16.11 11.12 3.43
N PRO A 960 -15.46 11.83 4.37
CA PRO A 960 -15.74 13.25 4.62
C PRO A 960 -15.66 14.12 3.35
N MET A 961 -16.80 14.65 2.92
CA MET A 961 -16.92 15.47 1.71
C MET A 961 -17.91 16.63 1.83
N ALA A 962 -18.46 16.87 3.02
CA ALA A 962 -19.25 18.04 3.34
C ALA A 962 -19.07 18.44 4.81
N PRO A 963 -19.42 19.69 5.17
CA PRO A 963 -19.40 20.12 6.57
C PRO A 963 -20.31 19.26 7.46
N GLY A 964 -19.74 18.72 8.55
CA GLY A 964 -20.46 17.89 9.52
C GLY A 964 -19.68 17.73 10.83
N ALA A 965 -20.35 17.23 11.87
CA ALA A 965 -19.73 16.93 13.17
C ALA A 965 -19.12 15.52 13.24
N ASN A 966 -19.52 14.64 12.32
CA ASN A 966 -19.12 13.23 12.29
C ASN A 966 -17.80 13.04 11.55
N ASP A 967 -17.16 11.88 11.78
CA ASP A 967 -15.93 11.44 11.09
C ASP A 967 -16.17 10.92 9.65
N HIS A 968 -17.41 11.04 9.17
CA HIS A 968 -17.91 10.61 7.86
C HIS A 968 -18.96 11.60 7.33
N THR A 969 -19.38 11.42 6.08
CA THR A 969 -20.50 12.15 5.47
C THR A 969 -21.62 11.17 5.12
N ASP A 970 -22.86 11.58 5.37
CA ASP A 970 -24.04 10.84 4.92
C ASP A 970 -24.54 11.40 3.59
N LEU A 971 -24.46 10.59 2.53
CA LEU A 971 -25.04 10.88 1.22
C LEU A 971 -26.51 10.46 1.22
N LEU A 972 -27.33 11.15 0.42
CA LEU A 972 -28.69 10.73 0.15
C LEU A 972 -28.70 9.83 -1.09
N TYR A 973 -29.18 8.61 -0.94
CA TYR A 973 -29.28 7.63 -2.01
C TYR A 973 -30.70 7.59 -2.56
N LEU A 974 -30.85 7.97 -3.82
CA LEU A 974 -32.08 7.75 -4.57
C LEU A 974 -32.06 6.34 -5.16
N ARG A 975 -33.02 5.51 -4.76
CA ARG A 975 -33.23 4.13 -5.18
C ARG A 975 -34.41 4.09 -6.14
N ILE A 976 -34.16 4.02 -7.44
CA ILE A 976 -35.21 3.98 -8.48
C ILE A 976 -35.35 2.53 -8.95
N LYS A 977 -36.48 1.90 -8.61
CA LYS A 977 -36.80 0.56 -9.12
C LYS A 977 -37.65 0.67 -10.37
N ALA A 978 -37.32 -0.08 -11.41
CA ALA A 978 -38.08 -0.14 -12.66
C ALA A 978 -38.04 -1.55 -13.26
N THR A 979 -38.93 -1.82 -14.22
CA THR A 979 -38.81 -3.03 -15.04
C THR A 979 -37.64 -2.89 -16.01
N ALA A 980 -37.00 -4.00 -16.37
CA ALA A 980 -35.90 -3.98 -17.33
C ALA A 980 -36.31 -3.44 -18.72
N GLU A 981 -37.57 -3.65 -19.13
CA GLU A 981 -38.10 -3.14 -20.41
C GLU A 981 -38.16 -1.60 -20.43
N ASP A 982 -38.56 -0.98 -19.32
CA ASP A 982 -38.62 0.48 -19.20
C ASP A 982 -37.23 1.11 -19.04
N GLY A 983 -36.28 0.38 -18.45
CA GLY A 983 -34.96 0.91 -18.09
C GLY A 983 -35.06 2.07 -17.11
N VAL A 984 -34.01 2.91 -17.05
CA VAL A 984 -34.01 4.11 -16.20
C VAL A 984 -33.52 5.31 -17.00
N ALA A 985 -34.32 6.37 -17.02
CA ALA A 985 -33.94 7.64 -17.64
C ALA A 985 -34.18 8.79 -16.67
N ILE A 986 -33.13 9.57 -16.38
CA ILE A 986 -33.18 10.71 -15.46
C ILE A 986 -32.47 11.94 -16.03
N THR A 987 -32.91 13.12 -15.62
CA THR A 987 -32.18 14.38 -15.81
C THR A 987 -31.89 15.02 -14.46
N ILE A 988 -30.63 15.39 -14.24
CA ILE A 988 -30.12 16.09 -13.07
C ILE A 988 -29.89 17.55 -13.47
N ALA A 989 -30.62 18.47 -12.85
CA ALA A 989 -30.62 19.90 -13.12
C ALA A 989 -30.36 20.68 -11.81
N PRO A 990 -29.10 20.94 -11.46
CA PRO A 990 -28.76 21.84 -10.37
C PRO A 990 -29.03 23.30 -10.75
N TYR A 991 -29.28 24.14 -9.75
CA TYR A 991 -29.48 25.59 -9.93
C TYR A 991 -29.18 26.34 -8.64
N LYS A 992 -28.84 27.63 -8.74
CA LYS A 992 -28.74 28.53 -7.57
C LYS A 992 -30.06 29.26 -7.39
N GLU A 993 -30.57 29.32 -6.16
CA GLU A 993 -31.65 30.26 -5.84
C GLU A 993 -31.08 31.69 -5.88
N HIS A 994 -31.52 32.50 -6.84
CA HIS A 994 -31.29 33.93 -6.77
C HIS A 994 -32.06 34.47 -5.56
N SER A 995 -31.34 35.00 -4.57
CA SER A 995 -31.92 35.74 -3.47
C SER A 995 -32.87 36.81 -4.03
N LYS A 996 -34.17 36.64 -3.75
CA LYS A 996 -35.22 37.59 -4.15
C LYS A 996 -35.01 38.95 -3.50
#